data_AF-A0A0K0FIP3-F1
#
_entry.id   AF-A0A0K0FIP3-F1
#
_cell.length_a   1.000
_cell.length_b   1.000
_cell.length_c   1.000
_cell.angle_alpha   90.00
_cell.angle_beta   90.00
_cell.angle_gamma   90.00
#
_symmetry.space_group_name_H-M   'P 1'
#
loop_
_entity.id
_entity.type
_entity.pdbx_description
1 polymer ?
#
loop_
_entity_poly.entity_id
_entity_poly.type
_entity_poly.pdbx_seq_one_letter_code
_entity_poly.pdbx_strand_id
1 'polypeptide(L)'
;MRRMGNFNLIYVYSFVLIKLLLIQNHNVTGNDDIYEVRIHENAEIGTKATINEALEVELHKNKNCYGQFEIDNVNWLLFDSTRMMFIVNGQLPTSTTLLPQGILFLMCASNHMVNLPVTIHVTRINRHQPTFSQKDYEFYVPLSMPIGSNIEQLNVVDHDPIIYNSQISLSIVPSKYRDYFDITKNGTLVIAKSLQNLEIHKSFILQIIAMDYGSPQLFSIAKVKIIPVTVSQPINVRVNYANSIYQIFEWDFPIYGTPTEFEVEVSHKNNTLEKKTVSGTTTRTLFKINLQSHVDYGLQVTAIDNEGESRSRIHKFKIQPSFLQCPGKCGEGGKPMCYHGNYMRLEQYQDTDGLHCLCYHGYTSLQCDVRENCLGEIIDTQYGRMEWPTTYVNETIEIECPYSSDGDKAQRKCQWDDEKRIPKWEEVSENNDGCRKQSSVLIHLGVLANYAQKNGQTISGVEAIQRFLRSILKFPAFDTSKSYFDNQVATHVAHVLDILITRNSSEIKGNVTLLANSLQTYIDQFARKLPVTYKVTSNNNRIEFNTFEWVADKLNQGTNVGRDCYLKIPSSYKNDIIRSICIKNTTYYDKNHQSLTILNVFSDHHTQLPTGHLAVIGIKKPSKDVNYTCAYLNPKTDEWSKSGLYMINYHYSDDDFILCETSHLGIFTLLPENYFYNQIFTITKLLSVLPLITNATIIVCSLTLLFLVCVQRAGDPAFSFLLAFLILIHLLQVAIISIPDYHVLQKYDKIIYIAFQLYLTSTAMLVAFINNTIYIQCSDLNKDIVDIINIPIRIIVIVIASIIFPGILAYVTYETDIYILKDIISINPQFNQFHWIFGVTCLFPIMILIGIATAFGLYSIFQGIYVQEKEKNDCKKETIYSNIILSSLCSFCFILCFYIDFFLFLLRGTNFYGIIYCFFQIALVLSIIFYVKFYFKIESTKLKNLPQCGVAGKTYAMSHDRLLGASSSEQYSPEVDNSSDNTSPPPISYTTTYCYADSINSSTSHKDNNIGTYRPGIDTIDLYPTQSGWKNCKRNGPLVSLV
;
A
#
# COMPACT_ATOMS: atom_id res chain seq x y z
N MET A 1 7.85 -80.64 33.29
CA MET A 1 7.25 -80.98 34.60
C MET A 1 5.75 -80.77 34.52
N ARG A 2 4.91 -81.63 35.14
CA ARG A 2 3.44 -81.45 35.37
C ARG A 2 2.57 -81.34 34.09
N ARG A 3 1.33 -81.87 34.02
CA ARG A 3 0.62 -82.86 34.86
C ARG A 3 -0.46 -83.58 34.02
N MET A 4 -0.94 -84.74 34.48
CA MET A 4 -1.98 -85.57 33.84
C MET A 4 -3.40 -85.06 34.12
N GLY A 5 -4.39 -85.53 33.33
CA GLY A 5 -5.83 -85.29 33.59
C GLY A 5 -6.78 -86.11 32.69
N ASN A 6 -6.88 -87.43 32.92
CA ASN A 6 -7.94 -88.28 32.34
C ASN A 6 -9.15 -88.35 33.28
N PHE A 7 -10.37 -88.43 32.74
CA PHE A 7 -11.51 -89.12 33.38
C PHE A 7 -12.54 -89.60 32.33
N ASN A 8 -13.32 -90.64 32.67
CA ASN A 8 -14.23 -91.37 31.77
C ASN A 8 -15.72 -91.32 32.24
N LEU A 9 -16.59 -92.09 31.55
CA LEU A 9 -17.95 -92.55 31.94
C LEU A 9 -19.14 -91.57 31.68
N ILE A 10 -20.40 -91.98 31.32
CA ILE A 10 -20.97 -93.24 30.77
C ILE A 10 -22.49 -93.12 30.38
N TYR A 11 -23.02 -94.03 29.52
CA TYR A 11 -24.44 -94.51 29.40
C TYR A 11 -25.60 -93.59 28.85
N VAL A 12 -26.78 -94.04 28.33
CA VAL A 12 -27.40 -95.31 27.79
C VAL A 12 -28.66 -94.97 26.93
N TYR A 13 -29.20 -95.96 26.19
CA TYR A 13 -30.54 -96.09 25.50
C TYR A 13 -30.61 -95.77 23.99
N SER A 14 -31.51 -96.38 23.19
CA SER A 14 -31.81 -97.83 22.91
C SER A 14 -33.00 -97.97 21.93
N PHE A 15 -32.86 -98.85 20.93
CA PHE A 15 -33.90 -99.58 20.18
C PHE A 15 -35.26 -98.95 19.79
N VAL A 16 -35.51 -98.90 18.47
CA VAL A 16 -36.79 -99.31 17.84
C VAL A 16 -36.47 -100.20 16.62
N LEU A 17 -37.33 -101.17 16.31
CA LEU A 17 -37.15 -102.15 15.22
C LEU A 17 -38.53 -102.49 14.59
N ILE A 18 -38.67 -102.44 13.26
CA ILE A 18 -39.67 -103.13 12.39
C ILE A 18 -39.45 -102.68 10.92
N LYS A 19 -39.93 -103.38 9.88
CA LYS A 19 -39.40 -104.61 9.23
C LYS A 19 -39.99 -104.69 7.80
N LEU A 20 -39.34 -105.46 6.90
CA LEU A 20 -39.68 -105.70 5.48
C LEU A 20 -39.36 -104.52 4.51
N LEU A 21 -39.04 -104.75 3.24
CA LEU A 21 -39.18 -105.97 2.40
C LEU A 21 -37.83 -106.53 1.88
N LEU A 22 -37.89 -107.72 1.28
CA LEU A 22 -36.78 -108.60 0.92
C LEU A 22 -35.91 -108.11 -0.24
N ILE A 23 -34.63 -107.83 0.01
CA ILE A 23 -33.50 -108.38 -0.76
C ILE A 23 -32.37 -108.72 0.24
N GLN A 24 -31.96 -109.98 0.31
CA GLN A 24 -30.65 -110.39 0.83
C GLN A 24 -30.04 -111.27 -0.26
N ASN A 25 -29.02 -110.80 -0.99
CA ASN A 25 -27.62 -110.68 -0.55
C ASN A 25 -27.10 -112.01 0.03
N HIS A 26 -26.61 -112.87 -0.87
CA HIS A 26 -25.61 -113.85 -0.49
C HIS A 26 -24.31 -113.11 -0.12
N ASN A 27 -23.87 -113.25 1.12
CA ASN A 27 -22.48 -112.96 1.45
C ASN A 27 -21.60 -114.05 0.84
N VAL A 28 -20.76 -113.70 -0.13
CA VAL A 28 -19.57 -114.48 -0.50
C VAL A 28 -18.37 -113.69 0.02
N THR A 29 -17.55 -114.31 0.86
CA THR A 29 -16.35 -113.70 1.43
C THR A 29 -15.15 -113.99 0.54
N GLY A 30 -14.96 -113.12 -0.47
CA GLY A 30 -13.81 -113.11 -1.38
C GLY A 30 -13.93 -111.86 -2.24
N ASN A 31 -12.83 -111.14 -2.45
CA ASN A 31 -12.80 -110.07 -3.45
C ASN A 31 -12.45 -110.69 -4.81
N ASP A 32 -13.37 -111.53 -5.30
CA ASP A 32 -13.26 -112.18 -6.60
C ASP A 32 -13.53 -111.11 -7.67
N ASP A 33 -12.47 -110.40 -8.07
CA ASP A 33 -12.52 -109.42 -9.14
C ASP A 33 -12.89 -110.14 -10.45
N ILE A 34 -14.15 -109.94 -10.89
CA ILE A 34 -14.69 -110.59 -12.09
C ILE A 34 -13.92 -110.07 -13.31
N TYR A 35 -13.13 -110.93 -13.94
CA TYR A 35 -12.43 -110.58 -15.18
C TYR A 35 -13.36 -110.76 -16.38
N GLU A 36 -13.46 -109.74 -17.24
CA GLU A 36 -14.36 -109.76 -18.41
C GLU A 36 -13.62 -109.40 -19.70
N VAL A 37 -14.05 -110.04 -20.80
CA VAL A 37 -13.69 -109.71 -22.19
C VAL A 37 -14.96 -109.43 -22.99
N ARG A 38 -14.98 -108.35 -23.77
CA ARG A 38 -16.16 -107.83 -24.49
C ARG A 38 -15.85 -107.63 -25.97
N ILE A 39 -16.69 -108.19 -26.84
CA ILE A 39 -16.48 -108.25 -28.29
C ILE A 39 -17.80 -107.93 -29.00
N HIS A 40 -17.81 -107.00 -29.94
CA HIS A 40 -19.05 -106.65 -30.63
C HIS A 40 -19.53 -107.74 -31.61
N GLU A 41 -20.85 -107.85 -31.75
CA GLU A 41 -21.58 -108.83 -32.57
C GLU A 41 -21.16 -108.92 -34.05
N ASN A 42 -20.47 -107.90 -34.56
CA ASN A 42 -19.97 -107.79 -35.94
C ASN A 42 -18.43 -107.64 -36.02
N ALA A 43 -17.69 -108.19 -35.06
CA ALA A 43 -16.22 -108.08 -35.03
C ALA A 43 -15.57 -108.93 -36.13
N GLU A 44 -14.73 -108.29 -36.96
CA GLU A 44 -13.95 -108.98 -38.00
C GLU A 44 -12.75 -109.73 -37.42
N ILE A 45 -12.20 -110.70 -38.16
CA ILE A 45 -10.99 -111.44 -37.77
C ILE A 45 -9.82 -110.45 -37.67
N GLY A 46 -9.11 -110.46 -36.53
CA GLY A 46 -8.08 -109.49 -36.16
C GLY A 46 -8.57 -108.37 -35.23
N THR A 47 -9.87 -108.25 -34.96
CA THR A 47 -10.41 -107.23 -34.04
C THR A 47 -9.88 -107.44 -32.61
N LYS A 48 -9.40 -106.36 -31.96
CA LYS A 48 -9.06 -106.36 -30.52
C LYS A 48 -10.33 -106.48 -29.69
N ALA A 49 -10.37 -107.44 -28.79
CA ALA A 49 -11.40 -107.53 -27.77
C ALA A 49 -11.10 -106.58 -26.59
N THR A 50 -12.15 -106.07 -25.95
CA THR A 50 -12.03 -105.12 -24.85
C THR A 50 -12.05 -105.84 -23.52
N ILE A 51 -11.01 -105.69 -22.73
CA ILE A 51 -10.92 -106.22 -21.37
C ILE A 51 -11.52 -105.23 -20.37
N ASN A 52 -12.06 -105.68 -19.23
CA ASN A 52 -12.44 -104.76 -18.16
C ASN A 52 -11.23 -104.32 -17.30
N GLU A 53 -11.42 -103.25 -16.52
CA GLU A 53 -10.36 -102.63 -15.70
C GLU A 53 -9.63 -103.63 -14.78
N ALA A 54 -10.36 -104.57 -14.16
CA ALA A 54 -9.76 -105.58 -13.29
C ALA A 54 -8.74 -106.47 -14.04
N LEU A 55 -9.11 -106.92 -15.25
CA LEU A 55 -8.25 -107.75 -16.09
C LEU A 55 -7.09 -106.94 -16.66
N GLU A 56 -7.32 -105.68 -17.01
CA GLU A 56 -6.29 -104.75 -17.47
C GLU A 56 -5.20 -104.50 -16.40
N VAL A 57 -5.59 -104.29 -15.15
CA VAL A 57 -4.66 -104.11 -14.02
C VAL A 57 -3.80 -105.36 -13.78
N GLU A 58 -4.41 -106.54 -13.72
CA GLU A 58 -3.67 -107.78 -13.44
C GLU A 58 -2.79 -108.20 -14.63
N LEU A 59 -3.19 -107.92 -15.88
CA LEU A 59 -2.34 -108.04 -17.06
C LEU A 59 -1.17 -107.05 -17.04
N HIS A 60 -1.37 -105.80 -16.64
CA HIS A 60 -0.29 -104.81 -16.55
C HIS A 60 0.73 -105.13 -15.46
N LYS A 61 0.28 -105.62 -14.32
CA LYS A 61 1.11 -106.13 -13.20
C LYS A 61 1.97 -107.32 -13.66
N ASN A 62 1.37 -108.24 -14.41
CA ASN A 62 2.03 -109.45 -14.94
C ASN A 62 2.52 -109.30 -16.40
N LYS A 63 2.77 -108.08 -16.88
CA LYS A 63 3.14 -107.79 -18.29
C LYS A 63 4.44 -108.44 -18.79
N ASN A 64 5.25 -108.96 -17.87
CA ASN A 64 6.51 -109.67 -18.16
C ASN A 64 6.31 -111.20 -18.22
N CYS A 65 5.07 -111.68 -18.23
CA CYS A 65 4.69 -113.08 -18.11
C CYS A 65 4.02 -113.56 -19.40
N TYR A 66 4.27 -114.81 -19.81
CA TYR A 66 3.66 -115.39 -21.01
C TYR A 66 2.27 -115.94 -20.69
N GLY A 67 1.24 -115.46 -21.41
CA GLY A 67 -0.15 -115.89 -21.21
C GLY A 67 -0.63 -116.99 -22.18
N GLN A 68 -1.40 -117.94 -21.66
CA GLN A 68 -2.17 -118.93 -22.43
C GLN A 68 -3.63 -118.90 -21.96
N PHE A 69 -4.56 -118.71 -22.90
CA PHE A 69 -6.00 -118.72 -22.61
C PHE A 69 -6.63 -120.06 -22.99
N GLU A 70 -7.32 -120.69 -22.05
CA GLU A 70 -8.03 -121.95 -22.25
C GLU A 70 -9.53 -121.74 -22.04
N ILE A 71 -10.35 -122.28 -22.95
CA ILE A 71 -11.81 -122.11 -22.90
C ILE A 71 -12.53 -123.25 -23.61
N ASP A 72 -13.60 -123.75 -22.97
CA ASP A 72 -14.44 -124.79 -23.55
C ASP A 72 -15.30 -124.25 -24.71
N ASN A 73 -15.27 -124.96 -25.84
CA ASN A 73 -16.11 -124.73 -27.03
C ASN A 73 -16.00 -123.34 -27.70
N VAL A 74 -14.95 -122.56 -27.43
CA VAL A 74 -14.66 -121.27 -28.10
C VAL A 74 -13.32 -121.34 -28.84
N ASN A 75 -13.37 -121.28 -30.18
CA ASN A 75 -12.21 -121.25 -31.07
C ASN A 75 -12.03 -119.92 -31.82
N TRP A 76 -13.01 -119.02 -31.69
CA TRP A 76 -13.08 -117.73 -32.40
C TRP A 76 -12.38 -116.58 -31.66
N LEU A 77 -11.84 -116.82 -30.45
CA LEU A 77 -11.10 -115.86 -29.65
C LEU A 77 -9.74 -116.45 -29.25
N LEU A 78 -8.67 -115.65 -29.35
CA LEU A 78 -7.30 -116.02 -29.01
C LEU A 78 -6.65 -114.94 -28.14
N PHE A 79 -5.76 -115.32 -27.21
CA PHE A 79 -4.95 -114.39 -26.43
C PHE A 79 -3.54 -114.26 -27.02
N ASP A 80 -3.14 -113.04 -27.39
CA ASP A 80 -1.80 -112.72 -27.85
C ASP A 80 -0.90 -112.39 -26.64
N SER A 81 0.00 -113.30 -26.31
CA SER A 81 0.94 -113.17 -25.19
C SER A 81 2.06 -112.16 -25.41
N THR A 82 2.28 -111.68 -26.64
CA THR A 82 3.27 -110.63 -26.94
C THR A 82 2.70 -109.23 -26.79
N ARG A 83 1.39 -109.08 -27.01
CA ARG A 83 0.65 -107.81 -26.87
C ARG A 83 -0.27 -107.77 -25.65
N MET A 84 -0.33 -108.86 -24.87
CA MET A 84 -1.18 -109.04 -23.67
C MET A 84 -2.65 -108.67 -23.92
N MET A 85 -3.19 -109.11 -25.06
CA MET A 85 -4.53 -108.73 -25.53
C MET A 85 -5.29 -109.88 -26.19
N PHE A 86 -6.60 -109.84 -26.09
CA PHE A 86 -7.52 -110.78 -26.73
C PHE A 86 -7.86 -110.32 -28.16
N ILE A 87 -7.91 -111.26 -29.11
CA ILE A 87 -8.06 -111.01 -30.56
C ILE A 87 -9.05 -112.01 -31.18
N VAL A 88 -9.97 -111.53 -32.01
CA VAL A 88 -10.89 -112.37 -32.78
C VAL A 88 -10.14 -113.15 -33.85
N ASN A 89 -10.25 -114.48 -33.82
CA ASN A 89 -9.57 -115.43 -34.70
C ASN A 89 -10.54 -116.22 -35.62
N GLY A 90 -11.85 -116.06 -35.42
CA GLY A 90 -12.89 -116.76 -36.19
C GLY A 90 -14.24 -116.04 -36.14
N GLN A 91 -15.25 -116.62 -36.79
CA GLN A 91 -16.59 -116.03 -36.86
C GLN A 91 -17.34 -116.18 -35.52
N LEU A 92 -17.98 -115.11 -35.05
CA LEU A 92 -18.74 -115.10 -33.80
C LEU A 92 -20.06 -115.90 -33.90
N PRO A 93 -20.52 -116.52 -32.78
CA PRO A 93 -21.80 -117.21 -32.72
C PRO A 93 -22.98 -116.21 -32.67
N THR A 94 -23.96 -116.39 -33.56
CA THR A 94 -25.11 -115.47 -33.72
C THR A 94 -26.25 -115.65 -32.72
N SER A 95 -26.13 -116.59 -31.76
CA SER A 95 -27.06 -116.74 -30.64
C SER A 95 -26.43 -117.55 -29.50
N THR A 96 -26.40 -116.97 -28.29
CA THR A 96 -26.00 -117.66 -27.06
C THR A 96 -26.81 -117.14 -25.87
N THR A 97 -27.46 -118.05 -25.12
CA THR A 97 -28.16 -117.75 -23.87
C THR A 97 -27.30 -117.99 -22.61
N LEU A 98 -26.03 -118.35 -22.80
CA LEU A 98 -25.02 -118.60 -21.78
C LEU A 98 -23.74 -117.84 -22.16
N LEU A 99 -23.13 -117.16 -21.18
CA LEU A 99 -21.86 -116.45 -21.36
C LEU A 99 -20.71 -117.48 -21.33
N PRO A 100 -19.81 -117.51 -22.32
CA PRO A 100 -18.62 -118.37 -22.25
C PRO A 100 -17.68 -117.94 -21.13
N GLN A 101 -17.08 -118.90 -20.43
CA GLN A 101 -16.07 -118.67 -19.40
C GLN A 101 -14.83 -119.50 -19.71
N GLY A 102 -13.65 -118.91 -19.50
CA GLY A 102 -12.35 -119.56 -19.69
C GLY A 102 -11.36 -119.12 -18.60
N ILE A 103 -10.14 -119.65 -18.64
CA ILE A 103 -9.08 -119.31 -17.71
C ILE A 103 -7.85 -118.82 -18.49
N LEU A 104 -7.33 -117.67 -18.12
CA LEU A 104 -6.05 -117.15 -18.59
C LEU A 104 -4.95 -117.50 -17.59
N PHE A 105 -4.00 -118.33 -18.02
CA PHE A 105 -2.82 -118.72 -17.26
C PHE A 105 -1.65 -117.82 -17.64
N LEU A 106 -1.10 -117.06 -16.69
CA LEU A 106 0.08 -116.22 -16.88
C LEU A 106 1.30 -116.87 -16.22
N MET A 107 2.31 -117.21 -17.01
CA MET A 107 3.56 -117.83 -16.56
C MET A 107 4.64 -116.76 -16.39
N CYS A 108 4.95 -116.43 -15.14
CA CYS A 108 5.91 -115.39 -14.76
C CYS A 108 7.30 -115.95 -14.45
N ALA A 109 8.31 -115.06 -14.52
CA ALA A 109 9.63 -115.36 -13.98
C ALA A 109 9.56 -115.79 -12.50
N SER A 110 10.52 -116.60 -12.06
CA SER A 110 10.55 -117.25 -10.73
C SER A 110 9.48 -118.32 -10.51
N ASN A 111 8.98 -118.96 -11.59
CA ASN A 111 8.05 -120.09 -11.55
C ASN A 111 6.67 -119.76 -10.92
N HIS A 112 6.30 -118.48 -10.91
CA HIS A 112 5.03 -117.99 -10.40
C HIS A 112 3.96 -118.07 -11.51
N MET A 113 2.83 -118.72 -11.22
CA MET A 113 1.71 -118.87 -12.15
C MET A 113 0.50 -118.12 -11.60
N VAL A 114 -0.15 -117.30 -12.43
CA VAL A 114 -1.39 -116.58 -12.08
C VAL A 114 -2.52 -117.09 -12.96
N ASN A 115 -3.63 -117.50 -12.34
CA ASN A 115 -4.79 -118.06 -13.02
C ASN A 115 -5.95 -117.07 -12.90
N LEU A 116 -6.43 -116.54 -14.03
CA LEU A 116 -7.49 -115.52 -14.09
C LEU A 116 -8.75 -116.12 -14.72
N PRO A 117 -9.87 -116.31 -13.99
CA PRO A 117 -11.13 -116.77 -14.56
C PRO A 117 -11.83 -115.62 -15.33
N VAL A 118 -11.92 -115.73 -16.64
CA VAL A 118 -12.41 -114.68 -17.55
C VAL A 118 -13.77 -115.05 -18.14
N THR A 119 -14.75 -114.15 -18.01
CA THR A 119 -16.07 -114.25 -18.67
C THR A 119 -16.07 -113.47 -19.99
N ILE A 120 -16.66 -114.03 -21.05
CA ILE A 120 -16.75 -113.38 -22.37
C ILE A 120 -18.18 -112.91 -22.63
N HIS A 121 -18.31 -111.68 -23.09
CA HIS A 121 -19.56 -111.05 -23.48
C HIS A 121 -19.53 -110.68 -24.96
N VAL A 122 -20.51 -111.15 -25.73
CA VAL A 122 -20.80 -110.60 -27.06
C VAL A 122 -21.72 -109.39 -26.87
N THR A 123 -21.24 -108.21 -27.23
CA THR A 123 -21.94 -106.92 -27.02
C THR A 123 -22.44 -106.35 -28.33
N ARG A 124 -23.23 -105.26 -28.26
CA ARG A 124 -23.41 -104.39 -29.42
C ARG A 124 -22.12 -103.61 -29.71
N ILE A 125 -21.97 -103.14 -30.94
CA ILE A 125 -20.87 -102.26 -31.32
C ILE A 125 -20.99 -100.90 -30.62
N ASN A 126 -19.92 -100.47 -29.94
CA ASN A 126 -19.83 -99.14 -29.34
C ASN A 126 -19.85 -98.06 -30.44
N ARG A 127 -20.50 -96.93 -30.16
CA ARG A 127 -20.65 -95.77 -31.05
C ARG A 127 -20.50 -94.43 -30.33
N HIS A 128 -20.38 -94.43 -29.01
CA HIS A 128 -20.14 -93.24 -28.22
C HIS A 128 -18.73 -93.32 -27.65
N GLN A 129 -18.08 -92.16 -27.57
CA GLN A 129 -16.72 -92.04 -27.04
C GLN A 129 -16.74 -91.16 -25.80
N PRO A 130 -15.85 -91.38 -24.83
CA PRO A 130 -15.72 -90.51 -23.67
C PRO A 130 -15.43 -89.09 -24.16
N THR A 131 -16.20 -88.12 -23.69
CA THR A 131 -16.14 -86.75 -24.18
C THR A 131 -15.81 -85.80 -23.02
N PHE A 132 -14.62 -85.20 -23.08
CA PHE A 132 -14.22 -84.12 -22.16
C PHE A 132 -15.12 -82.90 -22.35
N SER A 133 -15.45 -82.21 -21.25
CA SER A 133 -16.19 -80.94 -21.28
C SER A 133 -15.47 -79.82 -22.02
N GLN A 134 -14.14 -79.90 -22.16
CA GLN A 134 -13.29 -78.96 -22.90
C GLN A 134 -12.21 -79.73 -23.68
N LYS A 135 -11.80 -79.22 -24.85
CA LYS A 135 -10.71 -79.82 -25.64
C LYS A 135 -9.31 -79.38 -25.18
N ASP A 136 -9.25 -78.21 -24.59
CA ASP A 136 -8.04 -77.55 -24.10
C ASP A 136 -8.37 -76.90 -22.75
N TYR A 137 -7.83 -77.45 -21.66
CA TYR A 137 -7.91 -76.90 -20.30
C TYR A 137 -6.64 -76.07 -20.00
N GLU A 138 -6.75 -75.07 -19.13
CA GLU A 138 -5.66 -74.18 -18.74
C GLU A 138 -5.70 -73.94 -17.22
N PHE A 139 -4.67 -74.42 -16.50
CA PHE A 139 -4.58 -74.35 -15.03
C PHE A 139 -3.35 -73.58 -14.57
N TYR A 140 -3.57 -72.62 -13.67
CA TYR A 140 -2.51 -71.97 -12.89
C TYR A 140 -2.33 -72.76 -11.59
N VAL A 141 -1.14 -73.35 -11.39
CA VAL A 141 -0.88 -74.28 -10.28
C VAL A 141 0.29 -73.75 -9.45
N PRO A 142 0.13 -73.52 -8.14
CA PRO A 142 1.18 -72.87 -7.37
C PRO A 142 2.34 -73.83 -7.05
N LEU A 143 3.58 -73.32 -7.04
CA LEU A 143 4.76 -74.11 -6.68
C LEU A 143 4.72 -74.64 -5.23
N SER A 144 3.93 -74.01 -4.37
CA SER A 144 3.70 -74.39 -2.97
C SER A 144 2.63 -75.46 -2.76
N MET A 145 1.94 -75.91 -3.82
CA MET A 145 0.87 -76.91 -3.71
C MET A 145 1.44 -78.28 -3.29
N PRO A 146 0.91 -78.93 -2.24
CA PRO A 146 1.51 -80.14 -1.68
C PRO A 146 1.22 -81.39 -2.53
N ILE A 147 2.10 -82.39 -2.45
CA ILE A 147 1.87 -83.71 -3.08
C ILE A 147 0.56 -84.31 -2.55
N GLY A 148 -0.28 -84.81 -3.45
CA GLY A 148 -1.62 -85.31 -3.16
C GLY A 148 -2.73 -84.24 -3.23
N SER A 149 -2.43 -82.98 -3.56
CA SER A 149 -3.48 -81.97 -3.74
C SER A 149 -4.17 -82.07 -5.10
N ASN A 150 -5.49 -81.88 -5.09
CA ASN A 150 -6.34 -81.80 -6.28
C ASN A 150 -6.18 -80.43 -6.97
N ILE A 151 -5.96 -80.42 -8.29
CA ILE A 151 -5.90 -79.22 -9.13
C ILE A 151 -7.30 -78.84 -9.59
N GLU A 152 -7.93 -79.69 -10.42
CA GLU A 152 -9.33 -79.54 -10.84
C GLU A 152 -9.88 -80.91 -11.28
N GLN A 153 -11.21 -81.07 -11.33
CA GLN A 153 -11.87 -82.25 -11.86
C GLN A 153 -12.21 -82.08 -13.34
N LEU A 154 -11.51 -82.81 -14.19
CA LEU A 154 -11.78 -82.91 -15.62
C LEU A 154 -13.06 -83.70 -15.82
N ASN A 155 -14.17 -82.98 -16.05
CA ASN A 155 -15.44 -83.62 -16.35
C ASN A 155 -15.38 -84.32 -17.72
N VAL A 156 -15.49 -85.64 -17.72
CA VAL A 156 -15.58 -86.49 -18.90
C VAL A 156 -16.84 -87.31 -18.78
N VAL A 157 -17.66 -87.32 -19.83
CA VAL A 157 -18.91 -88.08 -19.89
C VAL A 157 -18.91 -88.91 -21.16
N ASP A 158 -19.26 -90.19 -21.03
CA ASP A 158 -19.70 -91.00 -22.16
C ASP A 158 -21.24 -91.05 -22.15
N HIS A 159 -21.84 -91.08 -23.33
CA HIS A 159 -23.28 -91.07 -23.53
C HIS A 159 -23.88 -92.44 -23.89
N ASP A 160 -23.08 -93.51 -23.94
CA ASP A 160 -23.60 -94.84 -24.22
C ASP A 160 -24.50 -95.34 -23.06
N PRO A 161 -25.75 -95.77 -23.34
CA PRO A 161 -26.73 -96.13 -22.32
C PRO A 161 -26.43 -97.46 -21.60
N ILE A 162 -25.29 -98.08 -21.93
CA ILE A 162 -24.81 -99.35 -21.42
C ILE A 162 -23.67 -99.03 -20.45
N ILE A 163 -23.88 -99.22 -19.15
CA ILE A 163 -22.96 -98.81 -18.07
C ILE A 163 -21.52 -99.29 -18.29
N TYR A 164 -21.33 -100.48 -18.86
CA TYR A 164 -19.99 -101.02 -19.11
C TYR A 164 -19.30 -100.46 -20.36
N ASN A 165 -20.04 -99.85 -21.28
CA ASN A 165 -19.49 -99.03 -22.37
C ASN A 165 -19.25 -97.60 -21.88
N SER A 166 -20.09 -97.04 -21.01
CA SER A 166 -19.89 -95.71 -20.42
C SER A 166 -18.98 -95.68 -19.18
N GLN A 167 -18.28 -96.78 -18.87
CA GLN A 167 -17.17 -96.80 -17.91
C GLN A 167 -15.92 -96.20 -18.56
N ILE A 168 -15.36 -95.15 -17.95
CA ILE A 168 -14.23 -94.38 -18.50
C ILE A 168 -12.94 -94.71 -17.74
N SER A 169 -11.88 -95.05 -18.49
CA SER A 169 -10.50 -95.06 -18.02
C SER A 169 -9.81 -93.74 -18.38
N LEU A 170 -9.05 -93.17 -17.45
CA LEU A 170 -8.36 -91.89 -17.62
C LEU A 170 -6.86 -92.06 -17.45
N SER A 171 -6.07 -91.56 -18.40
CA SER A 171 -4.62 -91.70 -18.39
C SER A 171 -3.90 -90.45 -18.92
N ILE A 172 -2.73 -90.14 -18.34
CA ILE A 172 -1.85 -89.05 -18.80
C ILE A 172 -0.86 -89.62 -19.83
N VAL A 173 -0.82 -89.04 -21.03
CA VAL A 173 0.11 -89.43 -22.09
C VAL A 173 1.57 -89.26 -21.63
N PRO A 174 2.47 -90.23 -21.89
CA PRO A 174 3.88 -90.14 -21.56
C PRO A 174 4.52 -88.83 -22.04
N SER A 175 5.03 -88.04 -21.10
CA SER A 175 5.65 -86.74 -21.35
C SER A 175 6.67 -86.42 -20.26
N LYS A 176 7.58 -85.47 -20.50
CA LYS A 176 8.59 -85.01 -19.52
C LYS A 176 7.97 -84.60 -18.17
N TYR A 177 6.72 -84.14 -18.18
CA TYR A 177 6.03 -83.62 -17.00
C TYR A 177 5.03 -84.61 -16.38
N ARG A 178 4.87 -85.81 -16.95
CA ARG A 178 3.93 -86.83 -16.47
C ARG A 178 4.17 -87.18 -15.00
N ASP A 179 5.41 -87.32 -14.55
CA ASP A 179 5.70 -87.73 -13.16
C ASP A 179 5.46 -86.63 -12.10
N TYR A 180 4.95 -85.46 -12.48
CA TYR A 180 4.50 -84.43 -11.55
C TYR A 180 2.99 -84.50 -11.27
N PHE A 181 2.22 -85.24 -12.07
CA PHE A 181 0.76 -85.27 -12.01
C PHE A 181 0.22 -86.69 -12.14
N ASP A 182 -0.90 -86.95 -11.50
CA ASP A 182 -1.68 -88.18 -11.66
C ASP A 182 -3.15 -87.84 -11.91
N ILE A 183 -3.94 -88.80 -12.38
CA ILE A 183 -5.38 -88.60 -12.59
C ILE A 183 -6.19 -89.71 -11.91
N THR A 184 -7.07 -89.32 -11.00
CA THR A 184 -7.94 -90.25 -10.28
C THR A 184 -9.13 -90.67 -11.15
N LYS A 185 -9.77 -91.81 -10.84
CA LYS A 185 -10.87 -92.39 -11.63
C LYS A 185 -12.08 -91.46 -11.85
N ASN A 186 -12.28 -90.46 -10.99
CA ASN A 186 -13.34 -89.44 -11.14
C ASN A 186 -12.93 -88.24 -12.02
N GLY A 187 -11.72 -88.24 -12.58
CA GLY A 187 -11.17 -87.16 -13.41
C GLY A 187 -10.46 -86.05 -12.66
N THR A 188 -10.25 -86.15 -11.35
CA THR A 188 -9.44 -85.15 -10.63
C THR A 188 -7.96 -85.30 -11.00
N LEU A 189 -7.38 -84.21 -11.51
CA LEU A 189 -5.94 -84.09 -11.72
C LEU A 189 -5.28 -83.78 -10.37
N VAL A 190 -4.29 -84.58 -9.96
CA VAL A 190 -3.66 -84.54 -8.63
C VAL A 190 -2.15 -84.36 -8.78
N ILE A 191 -1.49 -83.73 -7.82
CA ILE A 191 -0.02 -83.59 -7.83
C ILE A 191 0.65 -84.87 -7.31
N ALA A 192 1.46 -85.50 -8.15
CA ALA A 192 2.22 -86.72 -7.82
C ALA A 192 3.61 -86.43 -7.22
N LYS A 193 4.17 -85.23 -7.43
CA LYS A 193 5.54 -84.87 -7.05
C LYS A 193 5.68 -83.36 -6.85
N SER A 194 6.58 -82.93 -5.95
CA SER A 194 6.80 -81.51 -5.66
C SER A 194 7.05 -80.69 -6.93
N LEU A 195 6.27 -79.62 -7.10
CA LEU A 195 6.34 -78.73 -8.26
C LEU A 195 7.50 -77.73 -8.20
N GLN A 196 8.13 -77.54 -7.03
CA GLN A 196 9.13 -76.50 -6.73
C GLN A 196 10.32 -76.42 -7.71
N ASN A 197 10.60 -77.49 -8.45
CA ASN A 197 11.67 -77.55 -9.46
C ASN A 197 11.21 -77.14 -10.88
N LEU A 198 9.98 -76.66 -11.05
CA LEU A 198 9.42 -76.17 -12.30
C LEU A 198 9.65 -74.65 -12.44
N GLU A 199 10.00 -74.22 -13.64
CA GLU A 199 10.22 -72.80 -13.94
C GLU A 199 8.88 -72.02 -13.88
N ILE A 200 8.83 -70.96 -13.07
CA ILE A 200 7.66 -70.09 -12.90
C ILE A 200 7.23 -69.52 -14.27
N HIS A 201 5.91 -69.46 -14.50
CA HIS A 201 5.23 -69.02 -15.74
C HIS A 201 5.52 -69.83 -17.00
N LYS A 202 6.43 -70.83 -16.95
CA LYS A 202 6.80 -71.65 -18.11
C LYS A 202 5.77 -72.73 -18.38
N SER A 203 4.72 -72.37 -19.12
CA SER A 203 3.63 -73.28 -19.40
C SER A 203 4.05 -74.53 -20.17
N PHE A 204 3.57 -75.70 -19.76
CA PHE A 204 3.73 -76.96 -20.49
C PHE A 204 2.37 -77.64 -20.67
N ILE A 205 2.32 -78.59 -21.61
CA ILE A 205 1.08 -79.28 -21.99
C ILE A 205 1.20 -80.76 -21.61
N LEU A 206 0.27 -81.23 -20.79
CA LEU A 206 -0.08 -82.65 -20.70
C LEU A 206 -1.15 -82.96 -21.76
N GLN A 207 -1.20 -84.21 -22.21
CA GLN A 207 -2.36 -84.75 -22.90
C GLN A 207 -2.97 -85.82 -22.01
N ILE A 208 -4.29 -85.85 -21.93
CA ILE A 208 -5.04 -86.78 -21.10
C ILE A 208 -6.02 -87.49 -22.00
N ILE A 209 -5.92 -88.82 -22.04
CA ILE A 209 -6.79 -89.68 -22.83
C ILE A 209 -7.89 -90.20 -21.91
N ALA A 210 -9.13 -90.08 -22.38
CA ALA A 210 -10.26 -90.82 -21.86
C ALA A 210 -10.58 -91.95 -22.83
N MET A 211 -10.52 -93.20 -22.37
CA MET A 211 -10.86 -94.41 -23.13
C MET A 211 -12.06 -95.09 -22.49
N ASP A 212 -12.94 -95.68 -23.30
CA ASP A 212 -14.03 -96.50 -22.78
C ASP A 212 -13.67 -97.99 -22.66
N TYR A 213 -14.56 -98.72 -21.99
CA TYR A 213 -14.56 -100.19 -21.90
C TYR A 213 -15.63 -100.85 -22.78
N GLY A 214 -16.08 -100.17 -23.83
CA GLY A 214 -16.93 -100.69 -24.90
C GLY A 214 -16.13 -101.38 -26.01
N SER A 215 -16.83 -102.06 -26.92
CA SER A 215 -16.20 -102.80 -28.03
C SER A 215 -16.66 -102.27 -29.40
N PRO A 216 -15.76 -101.73 -30.26
CA PRO A 216 -14.36 -101.42 -29.98
C PRO A 216 -14.22 -100.30 -28.94
N GLN A 217 -13.05 -100.22 -28.29
CA GLN A 217 -12.74 -99.09 -27.41
C GLN A 217 -12.61 -97.82 -28.24
N LEU A 218 -13.37 -96.79 -27.90
CA LEU A 218 -13.20 -95.45 -28.44
C LEU A 218 -12.51 -94.56 -27.40
N PHE A 219 -12.02 -93.40 -27.85
CA PHE A 219 -11.29 -92.50 -26.98
C PHE A 219 -11.38 -91.04 -27.44
N SER A 220 -11.14 -90.12 -26.51
CA SER A 220 -10.82 -88.73 -26.79
C SER A 220 -9.56 -88.28 -26.07
N ILE A 221 -8.98 -87.17 -26.52
CA ILE A 221 -7.81 -86.56 -25.90
C ILE A 221 -8.15 -85.09 -25.60
N ALA A 222 -7.99 -84.68 -24.36
CA ALA A 222 -7.91 -83.27 -23.99
C ALA A 222 -6.45 -82.86 -23.78
N LYS A 223 -6.12 -81.61 -24.13
CA LYS A 223 -4.86 -80.98 -23.71
C LYS A 223 -5.08 -80.29 -22.38
N VAL A 224 -4.11 -80.37 -21.49
CA VAL A 224 -4.10 -79.61 -20.22
C VAL A 224 -2.81 -78.79 -20.18
N LYS A 225 -2.94 -77.48 -20.37
CA LYS A 225 -1.87 -76.51 -20.21
C LYS A 225 -1.74 -76.18 -18.73
N ILE A 226 -0.59 -76.52 -18.14
CA ILE A 226 -0.26 -76.20 -16.75
C ILE A 226 0.73 -75.04 -16.74
N ILE A 227 0.46 -74.03 -15.91
CA ILE A 227 1.28 -72.83 -15.72
C ILE A 227 1.71 -72.82 -14.24
N PRO A 228 2.99 -73.10 -13.92
CA PRO A 228 3.50 -72.97 -12.56
C PRO A 228 3.50 -71.51 -12.12
N VAL A 229 2.97 -71.19 -10.95
CA VAL A 229 2.90 -69.82 -10.42
C VAL A 229 3.29 -69.74 -8.95
N THR A 230 3.44 -68.52 -8.45
CA THR A 230 3.63 -68.19 -7.03
C THR A 230 2.35 -67.54 -6.49
N VAL A 231 1.88 -66.51 -7.18
CA VAL A 231 0.50 -65.97 -7.11
C VAL A 231 -0.26 -66.26 -8.42
N SER A 232 -1.52 -66.68 -8.34
CA SER A 232 -2.37 -66.89 -9.53
C SER A 232 -2.92 -65.58 -10.09
N GLN A 233 -3.50 -65.60 -11.29
CA GLN A 233 -4.23 -64.42 -11.80
C GLN A 233 -5.40 -64.04 -10.85
N PRO A 234 -5.75 -62.74 -10.76
CA PRO A 234 -6.98 -62.30 -10.10
C PRO A 234 -8.22 -62.92 -10.75
N ILE A 235 -9.27 -63.15 -9.96
CA ILE A 235 -10.54 -63.73 -10.44
C ILE A 235 -11.67 -62.71 -10.38
N ASN A 236 -12.76 -62.96 -11.10
CA ASN A 236 -13.96 -62.10 -11.16
C ASN A 236 -13.66 -60.61 -11.44
N VAL A 237 -12.61 -60.34 -12.22
CA VAL A 237 -12.22 -59.00 -12.70
C VAL A 237 -13.41 -58.38 -13.46
N ARG A 238 -13.92 -57.26 -12.93
CA ARG A 238 -15.17 -56.64 -13.35
C ARG A 238 -15.09 -55.12 -13.26
N VAL A 239 -15.79 -54.45 -14.17
CA VAL A 239 -16.07 -53.01 -14.04
C VAL A 239 -17.29 -52.86 -13.15
N ASN A 240 -17.11 -52.31 -11.94
CA ASN A 240 -18.21 -52.07 -11.02
C ASN A 240 -19.05 -50.87 -11.50
N TYR A 241 -18.37 -49.82 -11.97
CA TYR A 241 -18.96 -48.69 -12.68
C TYR A 241 -17.88 -47.93 -13.48
N ALA A 242 -18.23 -47.39 -14.64
CA ALA A 242 -17.33 -46.56 -15.44
C ALA A 242 -18.13 -45.54 -16.27
N ASN A 243 -17.76 -44.27 -16.18
CA ASN A 243 -18.25 -43.18 -17.03
C ASN A 243 -17.06 -42.45 -17.69
N SER A 244 -17.33 -41.30 -18.33
CA SER A 244 -16.31 -40.50 -19.02
C SER A 244 -15.32 -39.78 -18.09
N ILE A 245 -15.56 -39.73 -16.78
CA ILE A 245 -14.76 -38.96 -15.80
C ILE A 245 -14.06 -39.86 -14.79
N TYR A 246 -14.72 -40.94 -14.36
CA TYR A 246 -14.17 -41.89 -13.39
C TYR A 246 -14.59 -43.33 -13.64
N GLN A 247 -13.75 -44.26 -13.20
CA GLN A 247 -13.91 -45.70 -13.38
C GLN A 247 -13.50 -46.43 -12.11
N ILE A 248 -14.32 -47.39 -11.68
CA ILE A 248 -14.13 -48.17 -10.46
C ILE A 248 -14.10 -49.65 -10.87
N PHE A 249 -12.94 -50.26 -10.66
CA PHE A 249 -12.67 -51.64 -11.02
C PHE A 249 -12.59 -52.50 -9.77
N GLU A 250 -13.07 -53.73 -9.87
CA GLU A 250 -13.02 -54.73 -8.81
C GLU A 250 -12.48 -56.05 -9.34
N TRP A 251 -11.84 -56.80 -8.44
CA TRP A 251 -11.40 -58.16 -8.64
C TRP A 251 -11.45 -58.86 -7.29
N ASP A 252 -11.67 -60.16 -7.29
CA ASP A 252 -11.53 -60.95 -6.08
C ASP A 252 -10.08 -61.48 -6.01
N PHE A 253 -9.60 -61.82 -4.81
CA PHE A 253 -8.21 -62.26 -4.61
C PHE A 253 -7.85 -63.49 -5.48
N PRO A 254 -6.58 -63.64 -5.88
CA PRO A 254 -6.03 -64.88 -6.43
C PRO A 254 -6.46 -66.12 -5.62
N ILE A 255 -6.76 -67.21 -6.32
CA ILE A 255 -7.06 -68.51 -5.70
C ILE A 255 -5.84 -69.04 -4.94
N TYR A 256 -4.64 -68.71 -5.44
CA TYR A 256 -3.36 -69.17 -4.90
C TYR A 256 -2.38 -68.01 -4.75
N GLY A 257 -1.59 -68.04 -3.67
CA GLY A 257 -0.62 -67.00 -3.31
C GLY A 257 -1.25 -65.74 -2.72
N THR A 258 -0.44 -64.94 -2.03
CA THR A 258 -0.82 -63.61 -1.53
C THR A 258 -0.02 -62.56 -2.28
N PRO A 259 -0.63 -61.76 -3.17
CA PRO A 259 0.09 -60.70 -3.86
C PRO A 259 0.62 -59.67 -2.87
N THR A 260 1.80 -59.12 -3.15
CA THR A 260 2.30 -57.90 -2.49
C THR A 260 1.58 -56.67 -3.04
N GLU A 261 1.28 -56.69 -4.34
CA GLU A 261 0.69 -55.59 -5.10
C GLU A 261 -0.25 -56.12 -6.19
N PHE A 262 -1.26 -55.33 -6.54
CA PHE A 262 -1.99 -55.49 -7.80
C PHE A 262 -1.66 -54.31 -8.70
N GLU A 263 -1.40 -54.60 -9.97
CA GLU A 263 -1.24 -53.58 -11.01
C GLU A 263 -2.47 -53.60 -11.91
N VAL A 264 -3.19 -52.49 -11.96
CA VAL A 264 -4.39 -52.34 -12.79
C VAL A 264 -4.05 -51.49 -14.01
N GLU A 265 -4.35 -51.99 -15.20
CA GLU A 265 -4.10 -51.31 -16.47
C GLU A 265 -5.39 -51.07 -17.24
N VAL A 266 -5.58 -49.83 -17.72
CA VAL A 266 -6.62 -49.48 -18.69
C VAL A 266 -5.94 -49.18 -20.04
N SER A 267 -6.42 -49.82 -21.10
CA SER A 267 -5.83 -49.75 -22.45
C SER A 267 -6.88 -49.51 -23.54
N HIS A 268 -6.43 -49.02 -24.70
CA HIS A 268 -7.22 -48.84 -25.91
C HIS A 268 -6.37 -49.21 -27.14
N LYS A 269 -6.86 -50.11 -27.99
CA LYS A 269 -6.13 -50.64 -29.17
C LYS A 269 -4.72 -51.16 -28.83
N ASN A 270 -4.58 -51.80 -27.67
CA ASN A 270 -3.34 -52.31 -27.08
C ASN A 270 -2.30 -51.25 -26.66
N ASN A 271 -2.64 -49.95 -26.69
CA ASN A 271 -1.87 -48.91 -26.01
C ASN A 271 -2.40 -48.71 -24.59
N THR A 272 -1.53 -48.72 -23.59
CA THR A 272 -1.84 -48.31 -22.21
C THR A 272 -2.28 -46.85 -22.18
N LEU A 273 -3.35 -46.55 -21.42
CA LEU A 273 -3.85 -45.19 -21.17
C LEU A 273 -3.48 -44.71 -19.76
N GLU A 274 -3.78 -45.51 -18.75
CA GLU A 274 -3.34 -45.30 -17.36
C GLU A 274 -3.06 -46.66 -16.72
N LYS A 275 -2.06 -46.69 -15.84
CA LYS A 275 -1.60 -47.88 -15.11
C LYS A 275 -1.40 -47.50 -13.65
N LYS A 276 -1.99 -48.26 -12.73
CA LYS A 276 -2.01 -47.93 -11.29
C LYS A 276 -1.71 -49.16 -10.45
N THR A 277 -0.64 -49.11 -9.69
CA THR A 277 -0.31 -50.12 -8.69
C THR A 277 -1.02 -49.82 -7.37
N VAL A 278 -1.54 -50.84 -6.71
CA VAL A 278 -2.23 -50.78 -5.42
C VAL A 278 -1.78 -51.92 -4.51
N SER A 279 -1.95 -51.77 -3.19
CA SER A 279 -1.55 -52.81 -2.22
C SER A 279 -2.27 -54.13 -2.50
N GLY A 280 -1.57 -55.26 -2.34
CA GLY A 280 -2.12 -56.62 -2.44
C GLY A 280 -3.22 -56.97 -1.43
N THR A 281 -3.53 -56.06 -0.48
CA THR A 281 -4.71 -56.14 0.40
C THR A 281 -5.99 -55.54 -0.22
N THR A 282 -5.87 -54.81 -1.33
CA THR A 282 -6.99 -54.11 -1.97
C THR A 282 -7.56 -54.88 -3.16
N THR A 283 -8.89 -54.96 -3.24
CA THR A 283 -9.68 -55.66 -4.27
C THR A 283 -10.49 -54.72 -5.16
N ARG A 284 -10.33 -53.41 -4.95
CA ARG A 284 -11.04 -52.34 -5.65
C ARG A 284 -10.11 -51.14 -5.79
N THR A 285 -10.20 -50.42 -6.91
CA THR A 285 -9.51 -49.13 -7.06
C THR A 285 -10.27 -48.15 -7.95
N LEU A 286 -10.06 -46.87 -7.69
CA LEU A 286 -10.60 -45.74 -8.45
C LEU A 286 -9.56 -45.19 -9.46
N PHE A 287 -10.01 -44.99 -10.69
CA PHE A 287 -9.35 -44.26 -11.77
C PHE A 287 -10.15 -42.99 -12.13
N LYS A 288 -9.48 -41.97 -12.66
CA LYS A 288 -10.07 -40.67 -13.05
C LYS A 288 -9.70 -40.29 -14.49
N ILE A 289 -9.74 -41.26 -15.41
CA ILE A 289 -9.41 -41.08 -16.83
C ILE A 289 -10.55 -40.36 -17.56
N ASN A 290 -10.22 -39.42 -18.44
CA ASN A 290 -11.18 -38.84 -19.37
C ASN A 290 -11.41 -39.81 -20.56
N LEU A 291 -12.55 -40.50 -20.60
CA LEU A 291 -12.87 -41.55 -21.58
C LEU A 291 -14.01 -41.12 -22.53
N GLN A 292 -13.91 -41.53 -23.79
CA GLN A 292 -14.86 -41.20 -24.84
C GLN A 292 -16.00 -42.22 -24.94
N SER A 293 -17.21 -41.73 -25.25
CA SER A 293 -18.35 -42.60 -25.54
C SER A 293 -18.12 -43.42 -26.82
N HIS A 294 -18.76 -44.59 -26.90
CA HIS A 294 -18.74 -45.53 -28.03
C HIS A 294 -17.40 -46.24 -28.31
N VAL A 295 -16.31 -45.93 -27.59
CA VAL A 295 -15.02 -46.62 -27.68
C VAL A 295 -15.02 -47.90 -26.82
N ASP A 296 -14.37 -48.95 -27.32
CA ASP A 296 -14.07 -50.19 -26.58
C ASP A 296 -12.72 -50.07 -25.85
N TYR A 297 -12.75 -50.17 -24.52
CA TYR A 297 -11.58 -50.13 -23.65
C TYR A 297 -11.27 -51.53 -23.07
N GLY A 298 -10.00 -51.80 -22.76
CA GLY A 298 -9.55 -53.03 -22.11
C GLY A 298 -9.07 -52.78 -20.69
N LEU A 299 -9.61 -53.52 -19.72
CA LEU A 299 -9.14 -53.61 -18.34
C LEU A 299 -8.30 -54.89 -18.18
N GLN A 300 -7.11 -54.77 -17.58
CA GLN A 300 -6.31 -55.91 -17.13
C GLN A 300 -5.89 -55.68 -15.68
N VAL A 301 -5.90 -56.73 -14.87
CA VAL A 301 -5.39 -56.70 -13.48
C VAL A 301 -4.31 -57.77 -13.36
N THR A 302 -3.14 -57.37 -12.90
CA THR A 302 -1.99 -58.25 -12.67
C THR A 302 -1.78 -58.41 -11.17
N ALA A 303 -1.77 -59.65 -10.68
CA ALA A 303 -1.30 -59.95 -9.34
C ALA A 303 0.23 -60.04 -9.36
N ILE A 304 0.92 -59.33 -8.46
CA ILE A 304 2.37 -59.29 -8.37
C ILE A 304 2.79 -59.81 -6.99
N ASP A 305 3.81 -60.66 -6.95
CA ASP A 305 4.55 -61.01 -5.74
C ASP A 305 6.07 -60.90 -5.97
N ASN A 306 6.87 -61.26 -4.96
CA ASN A 306 8.33 -61.17 -5.01
C ASN A 306 9.00 -62.10 -6.05
N GLU A 307 8.25 -63.03 -6.64
CA GLU A 307 8.76 -64.14 -7.47
C GLU A 307 8.12 -64.17 -8.88
N GLY A 308 7.01 -63.47 -9.13
CA GLY A 308 6.48 -63.27 -10.48
C GLY A 308 5.20 -62.41 -10.59
N GLU A 309 4.74 -62.22 -11.84
CA GLU A 309 3.50 -61.49 -12.17
C GLU A 309 2.47 -62.37 -12.91
N SER A 310 1.22 -62.40 -12.44
CA SER A 310 0.10 -63.15 -13.02
C SER A 310 -1.00 -62.22 -13.54
N ARG A 311 -1.05 -62.04 -14.86
CA ARG A 311 -2.01 -61.14 -15.54
C ARG A 311 -3.37 -61.79 -15.75
N SER A 312 -4.45 -61.07 -15.49
CA SER A 312 -5.81 -61.48 -15.87
C SER A 312 -5.99 -61.51 -17.39
N ARG A 313 -7.04 -62.18 -17.86
CA ARG A 313 -7.57 -61.96 -19.21
C ARG A 313 -8.05 -60.50 -19.34
N ILE A 314 -7.92 -59.90 -20.53
CA ILE A 314 -8.34 -58.51 -20.79
C ILE A 314 -9.88 -58.45 -20.82
N HIS A 315 -10.47 -57.79 -19.83
CA HIS A 315 -11.90 -57.54 -19.72
C HIS A 315 -12.27 -56.32 -20.58
N LYS A 316 -13.01 -56.50 -21.67
CA LYS A 316 -13.45 -55.39 -22.53
C LYS A 316 -14.67 -54.69 -21.94
N PHE A 317 -14.65 -53.36 -21.91
CA PHE A 317 -15.75 -52.55 -21.39
C PHE A 317 -16.01 -51.29 -22.24
N LYS A 318 -17.22 -50.74 -22.08
CA LYS A 318 -17.63 -49.43 -22.58
C LYS A 318 -18.08 -48.58 -21.40
N ILE A 319 -17.87 -47.27 -21.50
CA ILE A 319 -18.38 -46.34 -20.47
C ILE A 319 -19.91 -46.23 -20.54
N GLN A 320 -20.55 -46.04 -19.40
CA GLN A 320 -21.97 -45.73 -19.29
C GLN A 320 -22.18 -44.21 -19.38
N PRO A 321 -23.18 -43.73 -20.14
CA PRO A 321 -23.47 -42.30 -20.26
C PRO A 321 -24.25 -41.73 -19.05
N SER A 322 -24.84 -42.60 -18.22
CA SER A 322 -25.63 -42.24 -17.06
C SER A 322 -24.76 -42.11 -15.81
N PHE A 323 -24.81 -40.94 -15.15
CA PHE A 323 -24.20 -40.72 -13.84
C PHE A 323 -25.01 -41.42 -12.74
N LEU A 324 -24.36 -42.25 -11.93
CA LEU A 324 -24.97 -42.82 -10.72
C LEU A 324 -25.17 -41.73 -9.66
N GLN A 325 -26.25 -41.84 -8.89
CA GLN A 325 -26.55 -40.97 -7.76
C GLN A 325 -26.78 -41.82 -6.51
N CYS A 326 -26.06 -41.50 -5.44
CA CYS A 326 -26.03 -42.24 -4.18
C CYS A 326 -26.10 -41.24 -3.00
N PRO A 327 -26.57 -41.67 -1.82
CA PRO A 327 -26.38 -40.90 -0.60
C PRO A 327 -24.89 -40.83 -0.26
N GLY A 328 -24.40 -39.62 0.05
CA GLY A 328 -23.00 -39.37 0.38
C GLY A 328 -22.81 -37.99 0.99
N LYS A 329 -21.59 -37.71 1.46
CA LYS A 329 -21.17 -36.41 1.97
C LYS A 329 -20.01 -35.89 1.13
N CYS A 330 -20.17 -34.66 0.66
CA CYS A 330 -19.15 -33.85 -0.01
C CYS A 330 -19.25 -32.43 0.57
N GLY A 331 -18.21 -31.62 0.37
CA GLY A 331 -18.30 -30.17 0.50
C GLY A 331 -19.24 -29.58 -0.55
N GLU A 332 -19.51 -28.28 -0.41
CA GLU A 332 -20.43 -27.53 -1.28
C GLU A 332 -20.05 -27.61 -2.78
N GLY A 333 -18.77 -27.86 -3.05
CA GLY A 333 -18.18 -27.94 -4.37
C GLY A 333 -18.25 -29.29 -5.08
N GLY A 334 -19.00 -30.30 -4.62
CA GLY A 334 -18.96 -31.62 -5.27
C GLY A 334 -20.20 -32.50 -5.16
N LYS A 335 -20.18 -33.61 -5.91
CA LYS A 335 -21.15 -34.73 -5.84
C LYS A 335 -20.43 -36.01 -5.42
N PRO A 336 -21.06 -36.93 -4.68
CA PRO A 336 -20.40 -38.18 -4.29
C PRO A 336 -20.04 -39.02 -5.53
N MET A 337 -18.85 -39.64 -5.51
CA MET A 337 -18.47 -40.63 -6.52
C MET A 337 -19.15 -41.94 -6.16
N CYS A 338 -20.08 -42.40 -6.99
CA CYS A 338 -21.01 -43.48 -6.65
C CYS A 338 -20.62 -44.79 -7.31
N TYR A 339 -20.83 -45.90 -6.59
CA TYR A 339 -20.50 -47.24 -7.07
C TYR A 339 -21.51 -48.28 -6.51
N HIS A 340 -21.49 -49.49 -7.05
CA HIS A 340 -22.31 -50.60 -6.58
C HIS A 340 -21.60 -51.31 -5.42
N GLY A 341 -21.97 -50.95 -4.19
CA GLY A 341 -21.54 -51.60 -2.96
C GLY A 341 -22.17 -52.96 -2.73
N ASN A 342 -22.03 -53.45 -1.48
CA ASN A 342 -22.52 -54.77 -1.09
C ASN A 342 -24.04 -54.88 -1.34
N TYR A 343 -24.48 -56.05 -1.83
CA TYR A 343 -25.87 -56.29 -2.25
C TYR A 343 -26.40 -55.32 -3.32
N MET A 344 -25.53 -54.84 -4.22
CA MET A 344 -25.85 -53.89 -5.31
C MET A 344 -26.39 -52.53 -4.84
N ARG A 345 -26.10 -52.13 -3.60
CA ARG A 345 -26.51 -50.82 -3.06
C ARG A 345 -25.66 -49.71 -3.65
N LEU A 346 -26.27 -48.57 -3.98
CA LEU A 346 -25.53 -47.40 -4.43
C LEU A 346 -24.93 -46.67 -3.23
N GLU A 347 -23.60 -46.70 -3.14
CA GLU A 347 -22.81 -46.16 -2.04
C GLU A 347 -21.79 -45.14 -2.58
N GLN A 348 -21.36 -44.20 -1.73
CA GLN A 348 -20.22 -43.33 -2.05
C GLN A 348 -18.93 -44.13 -1.93
N TYR A 349 -18.02 -43.97 -2.90
CA TYR A 349 -16.71 -44.60 -2.88
C TYR A 349 -15.87 -44.03 -1.73
N GLN A 350 -15.29 -44.94 -0.94
CA GLN A 350 -14.41 -44.64 0.18
C GLN A 350 -13.20 -45.58 0.14
N ASP A 351 -12.02 -45.03 0.40
CA ASP A 351 -10.78 -45.79 0.63
C ASP A 351 -10.06 -45.30 1.90
N THR A 352 -8.74 -45.50 1.99
CA THR A 352 -7.90 -45.07 3.12
C THR A 352 -7.88 -43.56 3.31
N ASP A 353 -8.07 -42.81 2.23
CA ASP A 353 -7.78 -41.38 2.19
C ASP A 353 -9.05 -40.56 2.48
N GLY A 354 -10.23 -41.16 2.21
CA GLY A 354 -11.51 -40.66 2.69
C GLY A 354 -12.69 -40.98 1.79
N LEU A 355 -13.77 -40.21 1.95
CA LEU A 355 -14.91 -40.18 1.03
C LEU A 355 -14.51 -39.44 -0.25
N HIS A 356 -14.74 -40.04 -1.42
CA HIS A 356 -14.41 -39.42 -2.70
C HIS A 356 -15.61 -38.70 -3.33
N CYS A 357 -15.32 -37.53 -3.88
CA CYS A 357 -16.27 -36.64 -4.54
C CYS A 357 -15.77 -36.23 -5.93
N LEU A 358 -16.72 -36.07 -6.85
CA LEU A 358 -16.53 -35.43 -8.14
C LEU A 358 -16.72 -33.93 -7.94
N CYS A 359 -15.62 -33.19 -7.99
CA CYS A 359 -15.63 -31.74 -7.77
C CYS A 359 -16.15 -30.99 -9.01
N TYR A 360 -16.86 -29.90 -8.76
CA TYR A 360 -17.14 -28.89 -9.77
C TYR A 360 -15.88 -28.08 -10.08
N HIS A 361 -15.89 -27.43 -11.24
CA HIS A 361 -14.83 -26.53 -11.72
C HIS A 361 -14.51 -25.46 -10.67
N GLY A 362 -13.26 -25.39 -10.22
CA GLY A 362 -12.83 -24.51 -9.12
C GLY A 362 -12.84 -25.12 -7.72
N TYR A 363 -13.14 -26.41 -7.56
CA TYR A 363 -13.02 -27.12 -6.29
C TYR A 363 -12.04 -28.29 -6.37
N THR A 364 -11.38 -28.55 -5.25
CA THR A 364 -10.27 -29.49 -5.08
C THR A 364 -10.41 -30.25 -3.75
N SER A 365 -9.44 -31.09 -3.39
CA SER A 365 -9.52 -32.13 -2.35
C SER A 365 -10.35 -33.38 -2.74
N LEU A 366 -10.31 -34.39 -1.86
CA LEU A 366 -11.11 -35.62 -1.96
C LEU A 366 -12.61 -35.37 -1.78
N GLN A 367 -12.98 -34.39 -0.93
CA GLN A 367 -14.37 -34.09 -0.57
C GLN A 367 -14.94 -32.86 -1.30
N CYS A 368 -14.13 -32.09 -2.04
CA CYS A 368 -14.55 -30.86 -2.72
C CYS A 368 -15.01 -29.75 -1.76
N ASP A 369 -14.36 -29.68 -0.60
CA ASP A 369 -14.50 -28.65 0.44
C ASP A 369 -13.50 -27.49 0.25
N VAL A 370 -12.35 -27.74 -0.37
CA VAL A 370 -11.37 -26.72 -0.71
C VAL A 370 -11.74 -26.08 -2.05
N ARG A 371 -11.82 -24.76 -2.09
CA ARG A 371 -12.06 -23.97 -3.29
C ARG A 371 -10.74 -23.37 -3.79
N GLU A 372 -10.42 -23.63 -5.04
CA GLU A 372 -9.20 -23.13 -5.69
C GLU A 372 -9.25 -21.61 -5.86
N ASN A 373 -8.09 -20.97 -5.87
CA ASN A 373 -7.96 -19.53 -6.06
C ASN A 373 -6.98 -19.17 -7.18
N CYS A 374 -7.30 -18.10 -7.91
CA CYS A 374 -6.30 -17.44 -8.73
C CYS A 374 -5.33 -16.75 -7.78
N LEU A 375 -4.03 -17.05 -7.92
CA LEU A 375 -2.99 -16.44 -7.11
C LEU A 375 -2.95 -14.92 -7.34
N GLY A 376 -2.56 -14.18 -6.30
CA GLY A 376 -2.42 -12.74 -6.41
C GLY A 376 -1.29 -12.38 -7.37
N GLU A 377 -1.57 -11.50 -8.34
CA GLU A 377 -0.60 -11.10 -9.36
C GLU A 377 -0.61 -9.59 -9.60
N ILE A 378 0.58 -9.05 -9.84
CA ILE A 378 0.79 -7.64 -10.17
C ILE A 378 1.10 -7.56 -11.67
N ILE A 379 0.23 -6.93 -12.45
CA ILE A 379 0.35 -6.84 -13.91
C ILE A 379 0.45 -5.39 -14.39
N ASP A 380 1.35 -5.15 -15.34
CA ASP A 380 1.43 -3.89 -16.09
C ASP A 380 0.43 -3.93 -17.25
N THR A 381 -0.59 -3.06 -17.20
CA THR A 381 -1.64 -2.97 -18.23
C THR A 381 -1.61 -1.62 -18.95
N GLN A 382 -2.35 -1.51 -20.06
CA GLN A 382 -2.62 -0.21 -20.70
C GLN A 382 -3.31 0.82 -19.77
N TYR A 383 -3.90 0.38 -18.67
CA TYR A 383 -4.54 1.19 -17.63
C TYR A 383 -3.61 1.47 -16.44
N GLY A 384 -2.32 1.12 -16.53
CA GLY A 384 -1.33 1.21 -15.47
C GLY A 384 -1.06 -0.13 -14.80
N ARG A 385 -0.18 -0.11 -13.78
CA ARG A 385 0.09 -1.30 -12.97
C ARG A 385 -1.08 -1.55 -12.01
N MET A 386 -1.52 -2.80 -11.97
CA MET A 386 -2.67 -3.27 -11.20
C MET A 386 -2.26 -4.47 -10.35
N GLU A 387 -2.62 -4.44 -9.06
CA GLU A 387 -2.46 -5.56 -8.14
C GLU A 387 -3.82 -6.26 -7.97
N TRP A 388 -3.89 -7.53 -8.36
CA TRP A 388 -5.05 -8.39 -8.15
C TRP A 388 -4.75 -9.30 -6.97
N PRO A 389 -5.49 -9.22 -5.84
CA PRO A 389 -5.28 -10.11 -4.71
C PRO A 389 -5.86 -11.51 -4.98
N THR A 390 -5.45 -12.49 -4.18
CA THR A 390 -5.92 -13.88 -4.28
C THR A 390 -7.45 -13.95 -4.24
N THR A 391 -8.07 -14.47 -5.29
CA THR A 391 -9.53 -14.47 -5.48
C THR A 391 -10.00 -15.87 -5.86
N TYR A 392 -11.11 -16.36 -5.30
CA TYR A 392 -11.56 -17.73 -5.55
C TYR A 392 -12.13 -17.92 -6.96
N VAL A 393 -12.06 -19.14 -7.48
CA VAL A 393 -12.64 -19.48 -8.78
C VAL A 393 -14.14 -19.16 -8.81
N ASN A 394 -14.57 -18.56 -9.91
CA ASN A 394 -15.87 -17.97 -10.19
C ASN A 394 -16.20 -16.63 -9.51
N GLU A 395 -15.33 -16.06 -8.66
CA GLU A 395 -15.51 -14.66 -8.21
C GLU A 395 -14.99 -13.64 -9.22
N THR A 396 -15.76 -12.57 -9.39
CA THR A 396 -15.33 -11.30 -9.99
C THR A 396 -14.86 -10.37 -8.87
N ILE A 397 -13.64 -9.85 -9.00
CA ILE A 397 -13.12 -8.81 -8.10
C ILE A 397 -13.02 -7.49 -8.87
N GLU A 398 -13.25 -6.39 -8.15
CA GLU A 398 -13.12 -5.03 -8.65
C GLU A 398 -11.96 -4.31 -7.93
N ILE A 399 -11.06 -3.69 -8.67
CA ILE A 399 -9.97 -2.85 -8.14
C ILE A 399 -10.07 -1.43 -8.73
N GLU A 400 -9.67 -0.41 -7.97
CA GLU A 400 -9.74 1.00 -8.41
C GLU A 400 -8.80 1.25 -9.61
N CYS A 401 -9.28 1.93 -10.65
CA CYS A 401 -8.49 2.26 -11.83
C CYS A 401 -7.34 3.22 -11.45
N PRO A 402 -6.06 2.90 -11.72
CA PRO A 402 -4.90 3.71 -11.29
C PRO A 402 -4.96 5.20 -11.64
N TYR A 403 -5.63 5.56 -12.74
CA TYR A 403 -5.70 6.94 -13.26
C TYR A 403 -7.11 7.55 -13.31
N SER A 404 -8.06 7.10 -12.48
CA SER A 404 -9.35 7.79 -12.31
C SER A 404 -9.36 8.70 -11.08
N SER A 405 -10.15 9.78 -11.11
CA SER A 405 -10.49 10.59 -9.94
C SER A 405 -11.85 10.24 -9.33
N ASP A 406 -12.63 9.41 -10.01
CA ASP A 406 -14.10 9.36 -9.86
C ASP A 406 -14.58 8.02 -9.26
N GLY A 407 -13.63 7.13 -8.90
CA GLY A 407 -13.90 5.82 -8.31
C GLY A 407 -14.15 4.70 -9.32
N ASP A 408 -13.83 4.93 -10.60
CA ASP A 408 -13.90 3.88 -11.64
C ASP A 408 -13.07 2.65 -11.23
N LYS A 409 -13.55 1.45 -11.60
CA LYS A 409 -12.88 0.19 -11.25
C LYS A 409 -12.65 -0.70 -12.47
N ALA A 410 -11.52 -1.41 -12.47
CA ALA A 410 -11.31 -2.57 -13.31
C ALA A 410 -11.93 -3.80 -12.63
N GLN A 411 -12.86 -4.46 -13.30
CA GLN A 411 -13.34 -5.80 -12.92
C GLN A 411 -12.54 -6.90 -13.64
N ARG A 412 -12.33 -8.04 -12.97
CA ARG A 412 -11.72 -9.25 -13.55
C ARG A 412 -12.25 -10.49 -12.83
N LYS A 413 -12.56 -11.56 -13.58
CA LYS A 413 -13.00 -12.82 -12.99
C LYS A 413 -11.82 -13.78 -12.81
N CYS A 414 -11.79 -14.49 -11.69
CA CYS A 414 -11.03 -15.73 -11.59
C CYS A 414 -11.85 -16.85 -12.25
N GLN A 415 -11.37 -17.37 -13.37
CA GLN A 415 -12.04 -18.43 -14.14
C GLN A 415 -11.32 -19.77 -13.92
N TRP A 416 -11.91 -20.84 -14.46
CA TRP A 416 -11.31 -22.17 -14.48
C TRP A 416 -10.88 -22.52 -15.90
N ASP A 417 -9.63 -22.95 -16.09
CA ASP A 417 -9.14 -23.47 -17.36
C ASP A 417 -9.52 -24.96 -17.44
N ASP A 418 -10.56 -25.28 -18.21
CA ASP A 418 -11.08 -26.66 -18.34
C ASP A 418 -10.09 -27.63 -18.97
N GLU A 419 -9.21 -27.16 -19.87
CA GLU A 419 -8.22 -27.99 -20.53
C GLU A 419 -7.05 -28.32 -19.59
N LYS A 420 -6.60 -27.34 -18.81
CA LYS A 420 -5.44 -27.45 -17.92
C LYS A 420 -5.78 -27.82 -16.47
N ARG A 421 -7.06 -27.76 -16.09
CA ARG A 421 -7.58 -27.96 -14.72
C ARG A 421 -6.90 -27.09 -13.66
N ILE A 422 -6.74 -25.80 -13.96
CA ILE A 422 -6.15 -24.81 -13.06
C ILE A 422 -7.01 -23.54 -12.97
N PRO A 423 -6.95 -22.80 -11.85
CA PRO A 423 -7.47 -21.43 -11.80
C PRO A 423 -6.70 -20.54 -12.80
N LYS A 424 -7.42 -19.89 -13.72
CA LYS A 424 -6.85 -18.91 -14.67
C LYS A 424 -7.59 -17.59 -14.52
N TRP A 425 -6.86 -16.50 -14.32
CA TRP A 425 -7.43 -15.17 -14.44
C TRP A 425 -7.95 -14.89 -15.86
N GLU A 426 -9.11 -14.24 -15.94
CA GLU A 426 -9.62 -13.67 -17.19
C GLU A 426 -8.66 -12.60 -17.75
N GLU A 427 -8.62 -12.46 -19.07
CA GLU A 427 -7.85 -11.41 -19.73
C GLU A 427 -8.57 -10.07 -19.64
N VAL A 428 -7.86 -9.01 -19.25
CA VAL A 428 -8.47 -7.70 -19.01
C VAL A 428 -8.94 -7.12 -20.35
N SER A 429 -10.26 -7.00 -20.51
CA SER A 429 -10.89 -6.58 -21.77
C SER A 429 -10.39 -5.21 -22.25
N GLU A 430 -10.07 -5.11 -23.55
CA GLU A 430 -9.47 -3.87 -24.12
C GLU A 430 -10.45 -2.67 -24.17
N ASN A 431 -11.75 -2.98 -24.07
CA ASN A 431 -12.89 -2.07 -24.03
C ASN A 431 -13.53 -2.04 -22.63
N ASN A 432 -12.73 -2.07 -21.57
CA ASN A 432 -13.22 -1.81 -20.21
C ASN A 432 -13.40 -0.29 -20.04
N ASP A 433 -14.55 0.23 -20.50
CA ASP A 433 -14.80 1.67 -20.75
C ASP A 433 -14.65 2.59 -19.52
N GLY A 434 -14.63 2.05 -18.30
CA GLY A 434 -14.43 2.82 -17.07
C GLY A 434 -12.99 3.26 -16.82
N CYS A 435 -11.97 2.47 -17.19
CA CYS A 435 -10.58 2.81 -16.84
C CYS A 435 -9.90 3.74 -17.86
N ARG A 436 -9.29 4.82 -17.36
CA ARG A 436 -8.45 5.72 -18.17
C ARG A 436 -7.09 5.08 -18.47
N LYS A 437 -6.70 5.04 -19.75
CA LYS A 437 -5.42 4.47 -20.21
C LYS A 437 -4.24 5.39 -19.85
N GLN A 438 -3.09 4.83 -19.44
CA GLN A 438 -1.89 5.59 -19.02
C GLN A 438 -1.43 6.57 -20.10
N SER A 439 -1.42 6.10 -21.36
CA SER A 439 -1.09 6.89 -22.54
C SER A 439 -1.96 8.14 -22.69
N SER A 440 -3.23 8.09 -22.29
CA SER A 440 -4.12 9.25 -22.30
C SER A 440 -3.65 10.33 -21.31
N VAL A 441 -3.27 9.94 -20.08
CA VAL A 441 -2.74 10.88 -19.07
C VAL A 441 -1.43 11.51 -19.54
N LEU A 442 -0.53 10.71 -20.11
CA LEU A 442 0.74 11.18 -20.66
C LEU A 442 0.55 12.14 -21.84
N ILE A 443 -0.40 11.85 -22.75
CA ILE A 443 -0.77 12.76 -23.86
C ILE A 443 -1.32 14.08 -23.31
N HIS A 444 -2.22 14.07 -22.33
CA HIS A 444 -2.75 15.30 -21.73
C HIS A 444 -1.64 16.12 -21.03
N LEU A 445 -0.71 15.47 -20.31
CA LEU A 445 0.45 16.14 -19.73
C LEU A 445 1.39 16.73 -20.79
N GLY A 446 1.63 16.03 -21.90
CA GLY A 446 2.38 16.56 -23.04
C GLY A 446 1.72 17.77 -23.70
N VAL A 447 0.38 17.74 -23.87
CA VAL A 447 -0.39 18.90 -24.35
C VAL A 447 -0.31 20.07 -23.37
N LEU A 448 -0.35 19.82 -22.05
CA LEU A 448 -0.23 20.85 -21.02
C LEU A 448 1.17 21.43 -20.90
N ALA A 449 2.24 20.62 -21.08
CA ALA A 449 3.62 21.11 -21.18
C ALA A 449 3.78 22.05 -22.38
N ASN A 450 3.31 21.62 -23.56
CA ASN A 450 3.30 22.44 -24.78
C ASN A 450 2.44 23.70 -24.65
N TYR A 451 1.37 23.67 -23.86
CA TYR A 451 0.55 24.86 -23.56
C TYR A 451 1.27 25.82 -22.60
N ALA A 452 1.85 25.30 -21.50
CA ALA A 452 2.64 26.04 -20.51
C ALA A 452 3.81 26.80 -21.13
N GLN A 453 4.47 26.18 -22.12
CA GLN A 453 5.64 26.74 -22.81
C GLN A 453 5.30 27.93 -23.72
N LYS A 454 4.03 28.18 -24.09
CA LYS A 454 3.68 29.29 -24.99
C LYS A 454 3.85 30.66 -24.32
N ASN A 455 4.21 31.65 -25.12
CA ASN A 455 4.44 33.03 -24.68
C ASN A 455 3.13 33.77 -24.38
N GLY A 456 3.11 34.57 -23.32
CA GLY A 456 2.02 35.51 -23.01
C GLY A 456 0.80 34.92 -22.30
N GLN A 457 0.96 33.89 -21.47
CA GLN A 457 -0.16 33.34 -20.68
C GLN A 457 -0.74 34.35 -19.66
N THR A 458 -2.04 34.22 -19.39
CA THR A 458 -2.73 34.87 -18.26
C THR A 458 -2.70 33.97 -17.02
N ILE A 459 -2.94 34.54 -15.84
CA ILE A 459 -3.08 33.78 -14.58
C ILE A 459 -4.08 32.63 -14.72
N SER A 460 -5.21 32.85 -15.40
CA SER A 460 -6.24 31.85 -15.65
C SER A 460 -5.74 30.64 -16.46
N GLY A 461 -4.74 30.82 -17.34
CA GLY A 461 -4.08 29.71 -18.06
C GLY A 461 -3.23 28.85 -17.13
N VAL A 462 -2.48 29.47 -16.22
CA VAL A 462 -1.68 28.76 -15.21
C VAL A 462 -2.59 28.07 -14.18
N GLU A 463 -3.67 28.72 -13.75
CA GLU A 463 -4.70 28.09 -12.91
C GLU A 463 -5.35 26.88 -13.59
N ALA A 464 -5.62 26.93 -14.90
CA ALA A 464 -6.20 25.81 -15.63
C ALA A 464 -5.25 24.59 -15.62
N ILE A 465 -3.95 24.81 -15.86
CA ILE A 465 -2.92 23.77 -15.71
C ILE A 465 -2.92 23.26 -14.26
N GLN A 466 -2.93 24.16 -13.26
CA GLN A 466 -2.90 23.78 -11.86
C GLN A 466 -4.13 22.96 -11.43
N ARG A 467 -5.33 23.26 -11.95
CA ARG A 467 -6.55 22.48 -11.69
C ARG A 467 -6.41 21.05 -12.22
N PHE A 468 -5.85 20.87 -13.42
CA PHE A 468 -5.58 19.53 -13.96
C PHE A 468 -4.51 18.77 -13.15
N LEU A 469 -3.41 19.44 -12.79
CA LEU A 469 -2.36 18.87 -11.94
C LEU A 469 -2.91 18.46 -10.55
N ARG A 470 -3.86 19.22 -9.99
CA ARG A 470 -4.58 18.88 -8.75
C ARG A 470 -5.52 17.67 -8.89
N SER A 471 -6.09 17.39 -10.07
CA SER A 471 -6.81 16.12 -10.28
C SER A 471 -5.87 14.90 -10.33
N ILE A 472 -4.65 15.03 -10.85
CA ILE A 472 -3.69 13.91 -10.89
C ILE A 472 -3.33 13.42 -9.48
N LEU A 473 -3.16 14.33 -8.50
CA LEU A 473 -2.86 13.95 -7.11
C LEU A 473 -4.00 13.20 -6.39
N LYS A 474 -5.20 13.15 -6.99
CA LYS A 474 -6.33 12.33 -6.51
C LYS A 474 -6.34 10.92 -7.09
N PHE A 475 -5.58 10.65 -8.16
CA PHE A 475 -5.58 9.33 -8.80
C PHE A 475 -4.99 8.28 -7.86
N PRO A 476 -5.54 7.05 -7.80
CA PRO A 476 -5.01 5.97 -6.98
C PRO A 476 -3.52 5.70 -7.18
N ALA A 477 -2.95 5.87 -8.39
CA ALA A 477 -1.51 5.73 -8.69
C ALA A 477 -0.57 6.69 -7.93
N PHE A 478 -1.12 7.66 -7.19
CA PHE A 478 -0.38 8.53 -6.27
C PHE A 478 -0.74 8.25 -4.79
N ASP A 479 -1.48 7.19 -4.48
CA ASP A 479 -1.65 6.71 -3.11
C ASP A 479 -0.51 5.74 -2.75
N THR A 480 0.36 6.20 -1.86
CA THR A 480 1.52 5.46 -1.34
C THR A 480 1.14 4.26 -0.45
N SER A 481 -0.14 4.06 -0.14
CA SER A 481 -0.63 2.97 0.72
C SER A 481 -1.27 1.79 -0.04
N LYS A 482 -1.62 1.98 -1.33
CA LYS A 482 -2.49 1.05 -2.08
C LYS A 482 -2.14 0.85 -3.56
N SER A 483 -1.16 1.57 -4.09
CA SER A 483 -0.86 1.55 -5.52
C SER A 483 0.63 1.39 -5.79
N TYR A 484 0.95 0.90 -6.98
CA TYR A 484 2.28 1.08 -7.52
C TYR A 484 2.41 2.45 -8.20
N PHE A 485 3.41 3.21 -7.78
CA PHE A 485 3.63 4.58 -8.22
C PHE A 485 4.14 4.68 -9.68
N ASP A 486 3.45 5.46 -10.51
CA ASP A 486 3.86 5.68 -11.90
C ASP A 486 4.94 6.76 -12.06
N ASN A 487 6.19 6.30 -12.24
CA ASN A 487 7.33 7.15 -12.56
C ASN A 487 7.15 7.98 -13.85
N GLN A 488 6.46 7.46 -14.87
CA GLN A 488 6.33 8.16 -16.16
C GLN A 488 5.41 9.37 -16.03
N VAL A 489 4.21 9.20 -15.46
CA VAL A 489 3.30 10.33 -15.18
C VAL A 489 3.93 11.29 -14.17
N ALA A 490 4.62 10.80 -13.13
CA ALA A 490 5.33 11.66 -12.18
C ALA A 490 6.44 12.51 -12.82
N THR A 491 7.25 11.92 -13.71
CA THR A 491 8.29 12.63 -14.47
C THR A 491 7.69 13.70 -15.39
N HIS A 492 6.55 13.41 -16.03
CA HIS A 492 5.83 14.39 -16.85
C HIS A 492 5.18 15.50 -16.02
N VAL A 493 4.65 15.21 -14.82
CA VAL A 493 4.18 16.25 -13.87
C VAL A 493 5.35 17.15 -13.44
N ALA A 494 6.50 16.58 -13.08
CA ALA A 494 7.70 17.34 -12.76
C ALA A 494 8.19 18.21 -13.94
N HIS A 495 8.03 17.74 -15.18
CA HIS A 495 8.34 18.52 -16.38
C HIS A 495 7.34 19.65 -16.67
N VAL A 496 6.04 19.49 -16.37
CA VAL A 496 5.08 20.61 -16.42
C VAL A 496 5.41 21.65 -15.35
N LEU A 497 5.77 21.22 -14.13
CA LEU A 497 6.18 22.13 -13.05
C LEU A 497 7.46 22.90 -13.38
N ASP A 498 8.47 22.25 -13.97
CA ASP A 498 9.70 22.87 -14.48
C ASP A 498 9.40 24.08 -15.38
N ILE A 499 8.53 23.91 -16.37
CA ILE A 499 8.14 24.94 -17.34
C ILE A 499 7.41 26.11 -16.66
N LEU A 500 6.63 25.85 -15.60
CA LEU A 500 5.93 26.88 -14.84
C LEU A 500 6.85 27.67 -13.90
N ILE A 501 7.76 27.00 -13.19
CA ILE A 501 8.59 27.59 -12.13
C ILE A 501 9.84 28.29 -12.68
N THR A 502 10.38 27.82 -13.81
CA THR A 502 11.57 28.43 -14.46
C THR A 502 11.23 29.53 -15.47
N ARG A 503 9.94 29.91 -15.56
CA ARG A 503 9.47 31.06 -16.34
C ARG A 503 9.90 32.39 -15.70
N ASN A 504 10.06 33.44 -16.51
CA ASN A 504 10.25 34.80 -16.02
C ASN A 504 8.95 35.33 -15.39
N SER A 505 8.97 35.67 -14.09
CA SER A 505 7.80 36.15 -13.37
C SER A 505 7.23 37.48 -13.89
N SER A 506 8.03 38.26 -14.64
CA SER A 506 7.58 39.51 -15.28
C SER A 506 6.78 39.32 -16.58
N GLU A 507 6.75 38.11 -17.17
CA GLU A 507 5.93 37.82 -18.36
C GLU A 507 4.44 37.61 -18.05
N ILE A 508 4.11 37.26 -16.80
CA ILE A 508 2.76 36.83 -16.40
C ILE A 508 1.92 38.05 -16.05
N LYS A 509 0.85 38.28 -16.82
CA LYS A 509 -0.04 39.43 -16.63
C LYS A 509 -0.99 39.23 -15.43
N GLY A 510 -0.64 39.81 -14.29
CA GLY A 510 -1.52 39.96 -13.11
C GLY A 510 -0.77 39.91 -11.77
N ASN A 511 -1.50 39.70 -10.65
CA ASN A 511 -0.86 39.53 -9.35
C ASN A 511 -0.29 38.10 -9.17
N VAL A 512 1.03 37.98 -9.38
CA VAL A 512 1.75 36.69 -9.33
C VAL A 512 1.85 36.08 -7.92
N THR A 513 1.71 36.85 -6.82
CA THR A 513 2.00 36.32 -5.46
C THR A 513 1.01 35.26 -4.97
N LEU A 514 -0.29 35.45 -5.22
CA LEU A 514 -1.31 34.44 -4.87
C LEU A 514 -1.15 33.16 -5.69
N LEU A 515 -0.78 33.30 -6.97
CA LEU A 515 -0.45 32.17 -7.83
C LEU A 515 0.80 31.44 -7.34
N ALA A 516 1.82 32.16 -6.86
CA ALA A 516 3.05 31.59 -6.33
C ALA A 516 2.81 30.74 -5.08
N ASN A 517 2.05 31.23 -4.11
CA ASN A 517 1.71 30.47 -2.91
C ASN A 517 0.82 29.25 -3.22
N SER A 518 -0.11 29.40 -4.17
CA SER A 518 -0.95 28.30 -4.65
C SER A 518 -0.11 27.18 -5.29
N LEU A 519 0.85 27.54 -6.14
CA LEU A 519 1.73 26.58 -6.84
C LEU A 519 2.76 25.95 -5.89
N GLN A 520 3.36 26.71 -4.97
CA GLN A 520 4.25 26.17 -3.92
C GLN A 520 3.54 25.07 -3.11
N THR A 521 2.32 25.35 -2.66
CA THR A 521 1.48 24.38 -1.95
C THR A 521 1.26 23.10 -2.77
N TYR A 522 1.14 23.20 -4.09
CA TYR A 522 1.01 22.02 -4.97
C TYR A 522 2.32 21.25 -5.12
N ILE A 523 3.45 21.94 -5.24
CA ILE A 523 4.79 21.31 -5.34
C ILE A 523 5.06 20.47 -4.08
N ASP A 524 4.76 21.02 -2.90
CA ASP A 524 4.91 20.30 -1.63
C ASP A 524 3.91 19.13 -1.49
N GLN A 525 2.67 19.27 -1.99
CA GLN A 525 1.70 18.17 -2.05
C GLN A 525 2.13 17.05 -3.02
N PHE A 526 2.69 17.38 -4.18
CA PHE A 526 3.23 16.40 -5.12
C PHE A 526 4.45 15.68 -4.51
N ALA A 527 5.36 16.42 -3.88
CA ALA A 527 6.50 15.86 -3.16
C ALA A 527 6.06 14.90 -2.03
N ARG A 528 4.99 15.23 -1.28
CA ARG A 528 4.37 14.37 -0.26
C ARG A 528 3.74 13.09 -0.81
N LYS A 529 3.34 13.10 -2.09
CA LYS A 529 2.75 11.98 -2.82
C LYS A 529 3.76 11.06 -3.51
N LEU A 530 5.06 11.37 -3.42
CA LEU A 530 6.13 10.46 -3.84
C LEU A 530 6.36 9.32 -2.80
N PRO A 531 6.74 8.10 -3.22
CA PRO A 531 7.18 7.01 -2.33
C PRO A 531 8.43 7.38 -1.52
N VAL A 532 8.90 6.47 -0.66
CA VAL A 532 10.14 6.62 0.12
C VAL A 532 10.96 5.33 0.03
N THR A 533 12.26 5.35 -0.26
CA THR A 533 13.07 6.46 -0.79
C THR A 533 12.89 6.59 -2.31
N TYR A 534 12.73 7.81 -2.83
CA TYR A 534 12.41 8.03 -4.23
C TYR A 534 13.04 9.30 -4.80
N LYS A 535 13.28 9.33 -6.13
CA LYS A 535 13.81 10.49 -6.84
C LYS A 535 13.08 10.70 -8.17
N VAL A 536 12.63 11.93 -8.43
CA VAL A 536 12.06 12.36 -9.72
C VAL A 536 12.84 13.57 -10.23
N THR A 537 13.24 13.53 -11.50
CA THR A 537 13.94 14.63 -12.18
C THR A 537 13.14 15.06 -13.39
N SER A 538 12.93 16.36 -13.61
CA SER A 538 12.32 16.84 -14.87
C SER A 538 13.18 16.50 -16.09
N ASN A 539 12.56 16.38 -17.27
CA ASN A 539 13.26 16.09 -18.53
C ASN A 539 14.42 17.09 -18.81
N ASN A 540 14.28 18.36 -18.40
CA ASN A 540 15.32 19.37 -18.58
C ASN A 540 16.39 19.38 -17.48
N ASN A 541 16.28 18.51 -16.46
CA ASN A 541 17.14 18.47 -15.27
C ASN A 541 17.21 19.82 -14.52
N ARG A 542 16.08 20.52 -14.38
CA ARG A 542 15.96 21.80 -13.65
C ARG A 542 15.24 21.69 -12.32
N ILE A 543 14.31 20.75 -12.16
CA ILE A 543 13.69 20.43 -10.86
C ILE A 543 13.93 18.96 -10.52
N GLU A 544 14.47 18.72 -9.32
CA GLU A 544 14.78 17.39 -8.79
C GLU A 544 14.13 17.22 -7.42
N PHE A 545 13.17 16.30 -7.31
CA PHE A 545 12.49 15.90 -6.07
C PHE A 545 13.18 14.66 -5.50
N ASN A 546 13.42 14.63 -4.19
CA ASN A 546 14.00 13.48 -3.50
C ASN A 546 13.33 13.28 -2.14
N THR A 547 12.99 12.04 -1.82
CA THR A 547 12.44 11.62 -0.53
C THR A 547 13.42 10.67 0.16
N PHE A 548 13.71 10.96 1.42
CA PHE A 548 14.66 10.22 2.25
C PHE A 548 13.98 9.70 3.50
N GLU A 549 14.27 8.45 3.87
CA GLU A 549 13.92 7.92 5.19
C GLU A 549 14.94 8.43 6.21
N TRP A 550 14.47 9.19 7.20
CA TRP A 550 15.29 9.73 8.27
C TRP A 550 15.32 8.73 9.44
N VAL A 551 16.13 7.68 9.30
CA VAL A 551 16.23 6.58 10.27
C VAL A 551 16.85 7.05 11.59
N ALA A 552 16.31 6.60 12.72
CA ALA A 552 16.82 6.89 14.06
C ALA A 552 18.23 6.33 14.29
N ASP A 553 19.03 7.02 15.12
CA ASP A 553 20.37 6.67 15.61
C ASP A 553 21.44 6.34 14.53
N LYS A 554 21.13 6.56 13.25
CA LYS A 554 22.00 6.27 12.12
C LYS A 554 22.67 7.54 11.60
N LEU A 555 23.99 7.48 11.41
CA LEU A 555 24.74 8.55 10.72
C LEU A 555 24.42 8.52 9.21
N ASN A 556 23.58 9.45 8.77
CA ASN A 556 23.26 9.63 7.36
C ASN A 556 24.49 10.18 6.60
N GLN A 557 24.90 9.46 5.57
CA GLN A 557 25.83 9.97 4.56
C GLN A 557 25.11 11.05 3.76
N GLY A 558 25.75 12.21 3.56
CA GLY A 558 25.12 13.33 2.86
C GLY A 558 24.95 13.05 1.37
N THR A 559 23.81 13.42 0.81
CA THR A 559 23.38 13.06 -0.53
C THR A 559 23.26 14.28 -1.45
N ASN A 560 23.63 14.09 -2.72
CA ASN A 560 23.32 15.06 -3.77
C ASN A 560 21.81 14.99 -4.10
N VAL A 561 21.05 15.95 -3.58
CA VAL A 561 19.63 16.16 -3.93
C VAL A 561 19.49 16.42 -5.43
N GLY A 562 20.44 17.14 -6.02
CA GLY A 562 20.51 17.30 -7.47
C GLY A 562 21.89 17.69 -7.95
N ARG A 563 22.00 18.06 -9.23
CA ARG A 563 23.26 18.51 -9.83
C ARG A 563 23.83 19.78 -9.16
N ASP A 564 22.94 20.60 -8.60
CA ASP A 564 23.27 21.90 -8.00
C ASP A 564 22.92 22.00 -6.50
N CYS A 565 22.37 20.95 -5.86
CA CYS A 565 21.99 20.96 -4.45
C CYS A 565 22.45 19.68 -3.70
N TYR A 566 22.96 19.87 -2.49
CA TYR A 566 23.43 18.84 -1.55
C TYR A 566 22.70 18.97 -0.21
N LEU A 567 22.45 17.85 0.46
CA LEU A 567 21.83 17.80 1.78
C LEU A 567 22.45 16.69 2.64
N LYS A 568 22.83 17.03 3.86
CA LYS A 568 23.23 16.08 4.90
C LYS A 568 22.45 16.37 6.17
N ILE A 569 21.63 15.39 6.57
CA ILE A 569 20.71 15.47 7.70
C ILE A 569 21.42 14.86 8.92
N PRO A 570 21.30 15.44 10.14
CA PRO A 570 21.85 14.85 11.36
C PRO A 570 21.14 13.53 11.72
N SER A 571 21.63 12.82 12.74
CA SER A 571 20.90 11.68 13.33
C SER A 571 19.57 12.12 13.95
N SER A 572 18.56 11.25 13.92
CA SER A 572 17.28 11.45 14.62
C SER A 572 17.15 10.52 15.83
N TYR A 573 16.26 10.85 16.76
CA TYR A 573 15.77 9.94 17.80
C TYR A 573 14.49 9.17 17.39
N LYS A 574 13.93 9.46 16.20
CA LYS A 574 12.72 8.81 15.65
C LYS A 574 12.78 8.73 14.13
N ASN A 575 12.24 7.66 13.56
CA ASN A 575 12.05 7.56 12.11
C ASN A 575 11.03 8.62 11.63
N ASP A 576 11.38 9.30 10.55
CA ASP A 576 10.56 10.33 9.89
C ASP A 576 10.88 10.37 8.39
N ILE A 577 10.13 11.12 7.59
CA ILE A 577 10.33 11.28 6.15
C ILE A 577 10.76 12.71 5.87
N ILE A 578 11.96 12.88 5.31
CA ILE A 578 12.47 14.17 4.85
C ILE A 578 12.33 14.26 3.34
N ARG A 579 11.74 15.35 2.87
CA ARG A 579 11.48 15.63 1.45
C ARG A 579 12.25 16.87 1.05
N SER A 580 12.90 16.80 -0.10
CA SER A 580 13.78 17.85 -0.59
C SER A 580 13.59 18.10 -2.08
N ILE A 581 13.66 19.36 -2.48
CA ILE A 581 13.39 19.80 -3.86
C ILE A 581 14.49 20.78 -4.25
N CYS A 582 15.29 20.42 -5.24
CA CYS A 582 16.28 21.31 -5.87
C CYS A 582 15.64 21.94 -7.12
N ILE A 583 15.61 23.27 -7.21
CA ILE A 583 15.06 24.04 -8.33
C ILE A 583 16.16 24.95 -8.86
N LYS A 584 16.57 24.73 -10.11
CA LYS A 584 17.62 25.50 -10.80
C LYS A 584 17.00 26.59 -11.67
N ASN A 585 17.62 27.77 -11.69
CA ASN A 585 17.33 28.85 -12.65
C ASN A 585 15.86 29.33 -12.61
N THR A 586 15.39 29.78 -11.44
CA THR A 586 14.03 30.33 -11.24
C THR A 586 14.03 31.81 -10.83
N THR A 587 13.01 32.56 -11.28
CA THR A 587 12.79 34.01 -10.98
C THR A 587 11.51 34.24 -10.17
N TYR A 588 11.08 33.21 -9.45
CA TYR A 588 9.74 33.08 -8.88
C TYR A 588 9.67 33.58 -7.42
N TYR A 589 10.75 33.32 -6.65
CA TYR A 589 10.86 33.65 -5.22
C TYR A 589 11.56 35.00 -4.95
N ASP A 590 12.11 35.63 -5.99
CA ASP A 590 12.47 37.06 -6.01
C ASP A 590 12.25 37.58 -7.43
N LYS A 591 11.57 38.73 -7.56
CA LYS A 591 11.26 39.40 -8.83
C LYS A 591 12.35 40.40 -9.26
N ASN A 592 13.25 40.77 -8.36
CA ASN A 592 14.20 41.87 -8.53
C ASN A 592 15.59 41.41 -9.01
N HIS A 593 15.87 40.10 -9.00
CA HIS A 593 17.20 39.55 -9.24
C HIS A 593 17.23 38.53 -10.39
N GLN A 594 18.45 38.28 -10.87
CA GLN A 594 18.72 37.18 -11.80
C GLN A 594 18.44 35.82 -11.15
N SER A 595 18.22 34.82 -11.99
CA SER A 595 17.61 33.55 -11.61
C SER A 595 18.42 32.75 -10.58
N LEU A 596 17.71 32.27 -9.56
CA LEU A 596 18.27 31.62 -8.39
C LEU A 596 18.26 30.09 -8.52
N THR A 597 19.13 29.44 -7.74
CA THR A 597 19.04 28.00 -7.45
C THR A 597 18.61 27.82 -6.00
N ILE A 598 17.52 27.08 -5.80
CA ILE A 598 16.77 27.00 -4.56
C ILE A 598 16.67 25.55 -4.09
N LEU A 599 16.86 25.35 -2.79
CA LEU A 599 16.73 24.07 -2.09
C LEU A 599 15.62 24.21 -1.04
N ASN A 600 14.46 23.59 -1.29
CA ASN A 600 13.40 23.45 -0.28
C ASN A 600 13.60 22.12 0.46
N VAL A 601 13.56 22.12 1.80
CA VAL A 601 13.71 20.92 2.64
C VAL A 601 12.67 20.95 3.75
N PHE A 602 11.81 19.94 3.83
CA PHE A 602 10.79 19.82 4.86
C PHE A 602 10.60 18.38 5.35
N SER A 603 10.04 18.24 6.54
CA SER A 603 9.60 16.96 7.11
C SER A 603 8.09 16.80 6.95
N ASP A 604 7.61 15.55 6.93
CA ASP A 604 6.19 15.28 6.96
C ASP A 604 5.54 15.58 8.32
N HIS A 605 6.30 15.48 9.43
CA HIS A 605 5.81 15.60 10.81
C HIS A 605 6.42 16.75 11.64
N HIS A 606 7.63 17.21 11.30
CA HIS A 606 8.40 18.21 12.06
C HIS A 606 8.50 19.55 11.33
N THR A 607 8.21 20.66 12.04
CA THR A 607 8.33 22.02 11.50
C THR A 607 9.72 22.64 11.66
N GLN A 608 10.56 22.09 12.55
CA GLN A 608 11.93 22.50 12.85
C GLN A 608 12.76 21.28 13.25
N LEU A 609 14.09 21.38 13.13
CA LEU A 609 14.99 20.30 13.58
C LEU A 609 15.07 20.22 15.11
N PRO A 610 15.33 19.03 15.69
CA PRO A 610 15.55 18.88 17.13
C PRO A 610 16.67 19.78 17.66
N THR A 611 16.50 20.32 18.86
CA THR A 611 17.50 21.19 19.51
C THR A 611 18.86 20.50 19.58
N GLY A 612 19.91 21.18 19.13
CA GLY A 612 21.28 20.65 19.08
C GLY A 612 21.63 19.85 17.81
N HIS A 613 20.69 19.63 16.89
CA HIS A 613 20.93 18.88 15.65
C HIS A 613 20.87 19.82 14.44
N LEU A 614 22.01 20.08 13.81
CA LEU A 614 22.15 20.95 12.64
C LEU A 614 22.19 20.12 11.35
N ALA A 615 21.47 20.56 10.32
CA ALA A 615 21.58 20.03 8.97
C ALA A 615 22.58 20.84 8.15
N VAL A 616 23.38 20.15 7.33
CA VAL A 616 24.27 20.80 6.35
C VAL A 616 23.55 20.84 5.01
N ILE A 617 23.25 22.04 4.55
CA ILE A 617 22.78 22.31 3.18
C ILE A 617 23.98 22.71 2.31
N GLY A 618 23.93 22.35 1.03
CA GLY A 618 24.90 22.80 0.04
C GLY A 618 24.21 23.24 -1.23
N ILE A 619 24.61 24.39 -1.78
CA ILE A 619 24.09 24.90 -3.06
C ILE A 619 25.27 25.30 -3.95
N LYS A 620 25.18 24.99 -5.24
CA LYS A 620 26.23 25.28 -6.23
C LYS A 620 26.30 26.78 -6.54
N LYS A 621 27.51 27.34 -6.54
CA LYS A 621 27.75 28.78 -6.79
C LYS A 621 27.37 29.18 -8.24
N PRO A 622 26.49 30.19 -8.46
CA PRO A 622 26.06 30.58 -9.81
C PRO A 622 27.17 31.23 -10.66
N SER A 623 28.05 32.00 -10.03
CA SER A 623 29.26 32.59 -10.61
C SER A 623 30.44 32.42 -9.64
N LYS A 624 31.67 32.55 -10.15
CA LYS A 624 32.90 32.58 -9.34
C LYS A 624 33.31 33.98 -8.89
N ASP A 625 32.74 35.03 -9.50
CA ASP A 625 33.22 36.42 -9.35
C ASP A 625 32.47 37.23 -8.27
N VAL A 626 31.54 36.60 -7.54
CA VAL A 626 30.65 37.26 -6.57
C VAL A 626 30.65 36.47 -5.26
N ASN A 627 30.78 37.17 -4.12
CA ASN A 627 30.61 36.58 -2.80
C ASN A 627 29.12 36.32 -2.52
N TYR A 628 28.76 35.05 -2.40
CA TYR A 628 27.41 34.62 -2.00
C TYR A 628 27.40 34.16 -0.53
N THR A 629 26.28 34.37 0.16
CA THR A 629 25.96 33.71 1.43
C THR A 629 24.70 32.86 1.26
N CYS A 630 24.57 31.79 2.03
CA CYS A 630 23.28 31.13 2.22
C CYS A 630 22.24 32.11 2.79
N ALA A 631 21.02 32.01 2.29
CA ALA A 631 19.86 32.76 2.75
C ALA A 631 18.67 31.80 2.95
N TYR A 632 17.87 32.06 3.98
CA TYR A 632 16.64 31.35 4.31
C TYR A 632 15.45 32.28 4.12
N LEU A 633 14.40 31.83 3.43
CA LEU A 633 13.16 32.60 3.30
C LEU A 633 12.34 32.45 4.58
N ASN A 634 12.17 33.53 5.34
CA ASN A 634 11.45 33.50 6.61
C ASN A 634 9.93 33.40 6.39
N PRO A 635 9.27 32.29 6.75
CA PRO A 635 7.84 32.08 6.47
C PRO A 635 6.90 33.00 7.27
N LYS A 636 7.42 33.84 8.17
CA LYS A 636 6.65 34.87 8.90
C LYS A 636 6.73 36.27 8.29
N THR A 637 7.75 36.57 7.49
CA THR A 637 7.94 37.91 6.89
C THR A 637 7.98 37.91 5.36
N ASP A 638 8.10 36.72 4.74
CA ASP A 638 8.28 36.55 3.28
C ASP A 638 9.55 37.25 2.75
N GLU A 639 10.54 37.41 3.63
CA GLU A 639 11.84 38.05 3.36
C GLU A 639 13.00 37.07 3.56
N TRP A 640 14.07 37.26 2.78
CA TRP A 640 15.30 36.49 2.90
C TRP A 640 16.12 36.95 4.10
N SER A 641 16.58 35.99 4.93
CA SER A 641 17.33 36.23 6.16
C SER A 641 18.61 35.38 6.23
N LYS A 642 19.61 35.86 6.98
CA LYS A 642 20.80 35.08 7.40
C LYS A 642 20.67 34.48 8.81
N SER A 643 19.55 34.70 9.51
CA SER A 643 19.33 34.20 10.88
C SER A 643 19.33 32.68 10.93
N GLY A 644 20.13 32.08 11.81
CA GLY A 644 20.19 30.61 11.99
C GLY A 644 20.89 29.86 10.84
N LEU A 645 21.77 30.55 10.11
CA LEU A 645 22.64 29.99 9.08
C LEU A 645 24.11 30.28 9.42
N TYR A 646 24.95 29.25 9.38
CA TYR A 646 26.40 29.35 9.63
C TYR A 646 27.16 28.74 8.44
N MET A 647 28.10 29.46 7.83
CA MET A 647 28.90 28.92 6.71
C MET A 647 30.03 28.03 7.24
N ILE A 648 30.17 26.83 6.68
CA ILE A 648 31.18 25.85 7.10
C ILE A 648 32.49 26.07 6.34
N ASN A 649 32.42 26.09 5.01
CA ASN A 649 33.61 26.13 4.16
C ASN A 649 33.88 27.57 3.67
N TYR A 650 34.92 28.18 4.23
CA TYR A 650 35.41 29.51 3.88
C TYR A 650 36.49 29.50 2.78
N HIS A 651 36.88 28.34 2.23
CA HIS A 651 37.98 28.25 1.26
C HIS A 651 37.49 28.00 -0.18
N TYR A 652 38.00 28.84 -1.08
CA TYR A 652 37.47 29.04 -2.44
C TYR A 652 37.94 28.01 -3.49
N SER A 653 38.86 27.11 -3.15
CA SER A 653 39.75 26.47 -4.14
C SER A 653 39.05 25.47 -5.08
N ASP A 654 38.43 24.42 -4.54
CA ASP A 654 38.08 23.23 -5.34
C ASP A 654 36.59 22.84 -5.31
N ASP A 655 35.85 23.13 -4.23
CA ASP A 655 34.42 22.79 -4.15
C ASP A 655 33.55 23.75 -4.95
N ASP A 656 32.65 23.22 -5.78
CA ASP A 656 31.63 23.98 -6.51
C ASP A 656 30.43 24.40 -5.63
N PHE A 657 30.32 23.85 -4.42
CA PHE A 657 29.22 24.06 -3.48
C PHE A 657 29.61 24.96 -2.30
N ILE A 658 28.73 25.89 -1.93
CA ILE A 658 28.80 26.61 -0.66
C ILE A 658 28.01 25.82 0.38
N LEU A 659 28.66 25.43 1.48
CA LEU A 659 28.09 24.59 2.54
C LEU A 659 27.75 25.42 3.79
N CYS A 660 26.53 25.24 4.31
CA CYS A 660 26.02 25.95 5.48
C CYS A 660 25.30 25.02 6.45
N GLU A 661 25.50 25.22 7.75
CA GLU A 661 24.72 24.60 8.82
C GLU A 661 23.47 25.41 9.13
N THR A 662 22.36 24.72 9.41
CA THR A 662 21.10 25.33 9.85
C THR A 662 20.31 24.44 10.81
N SER A 663 19.55 25.08 11.71
CA SER A 663 18.51 24.45 12.52
C SER A 663 17.10 24.58 11.90
N HIS A 664 16.98 25.26 10.76
CA HIS A 664 15.70 25.55 10.12
C HIS A 664 15.32 24.48 9.08
N LEU A 665 14.02 24.41 8.79
CA LEU A 665 13.44 23.71 7.65
C LEU A 665 12.65 24.74 6.80
N GLY A 666 12.54 24.49 5.51
CA GLY A 666 11.94 25.40 4.53
C GLY A 666 12.87 25.69 3.35
N ILE A 667 12.82 26.92 2.84
CA ILE A 667 13.38 27.30 1.54
C ILE A 667 14.73 28.03 1.71
N PHE A 668 15.76 27.53 1.05
CA PHE A 668 17.13 28.05 1.08
C PHE A 668 17.62 28.43 -0.32
N THR A 669 18.48 29.45 -0.42
CA THR A 669 19.12 29.89 -1.67
C THR A 669 20.50 30.50 -1.40
N LEU A 670 21.22 30.88 -2.46
CA LEU A 670 22.42 31.71 -2.39
C LEU A 670 22.11 33.13 -2.88
N LEU A 671 22.39 34.14 -2.04
CA LEU A 671 22.28 35.56 -2.41
C LEU A 671 23.64 36.27 -2.27
N PRO A 672 23.96 37.25 -3.12
CA PRO A 672 25.16 38.07 -2.97
C PRO A 672 25.18 38.76 -1.60
N GLU A 673 26.34 38.94 -0.98
CA GLU A 673 26.45 39.60 0.33
C GLU A 673 25.81 40.99 0.34
N ASN A 674 25.97 41.74 -0.76
CA ASN A 674 25.43 43.08 -0.98
C ASN A 674 23.89 43.17 -0.92
N TYR A 675 23.17 42.06 -1.12
CA TYR A 675 21.70 42.01 -1.02
C TYR A 675 21.23 42.52 0.35
N PHE A 676 21.92 42.09 1.41
CA PHE A 676 21.58 42.40 2.80
C PHE A 676 22.05 43.79 3.26
N TYR A 677 22.76 44.54 2.40
CA TYR A 677 23.31 45.85 2.73
C TYR A 677 22.52 47.04 2.17
N ASN A 678 21.58 46.84 1.24
CA ASN A 678 20.88 47.93 0.56
C ASN A 678 19.34 47.81 0.58
N GLN A 679 18.71 48.53 1.52
CA GLN A 679 17.48 49.28 1.24
C GLN A 679 17.11 50.32 2.31
N ILE A 680 17.52 50.16 3.57
CA ILE A 680 17.01 50.97 4.70
C ILE A 680 18.12 51.62 5.59
N PHE A 681 19.39 51.22 5.43
CA PHE A 681 20.40 51.24 6.52
C PHE A 681 20.96 52.61 7.00
N THR A 682 20.81 53.71 6.26
CA THR A 682 21.36 55.03 6.68
C THR A 682 20.38 55.86 7.50
N ILE A 683 19.16 56.07 7.00
CA ILE A 683 18.18 56.97 7.63
C ILE A 683 17.59 56.36 8.91
N THR A 684 17.23 55.07 8.93
CA THR A 684 16.70 54.44 10.16
C THR A 684 17.75 54.29 11.24
N LYS A 685 19.03 54.14 10.88
CA LYS A 685 20.12 54.03 11.84
C LYS A 685 20.46 55.37 12.49
N LEU A 686 20.25 56.48 11.79
CA LEU A 686 20.22 57.81 12.41
C LEU A 686 19.00 57.97 13.31
N LEU A 687 17.82 57.53 12.88
CA LEU A 687 16.57 57.61 13.65
C LEU A 687 16.51 56.68 14.89
N SER A 688 17.24 55.56 14.91
CA SER A 688 17.34 54.70 16.10
C SER A 688 18.33 55.24 17.13
N VAL A 689 19.35 55.99 16.68
CA VAL A 689 20.34 56.65 17.55
C VAL A 689 19.87 58.03 18.01
N LEU A 690 18.99 58.72 17.27
CA LEU A 690 18.47 60.04 17.62
C LEU A 690 17.83 60.10 19.04
N PRO A 691 17.00 59.13 19.48
CA PRO A 691 16.47 59.10 20.85
C PRO A 691 17.53 58.87 21.93
N LEU A 692 18.65 58.22 21.60
CA LEU A 692 19.78 58.05 22.53
C LEU A 692 20.56 59.37 22.64
N ILE A 693 20.75 60.08 21.53
CA ILE A 693 21.38 61.40 21.50
C ILE A 693 20.53 62.42 22.26
N THR A 694 19.22 62.47 22.05
CA THR A 694 18.35 63.40 22.79
C THR A 694 18.31 63.06 24.27
N ASN A 695 18.12 61.80 24.67
CA ASN A 695 18.19 61.42 26.09
C ASN A 695 19.53 61.78 26.73
N ALA A 696 20.65 61.62 26.02
CA ALA A 696 21.97 62.01 26.52
C ALA A 696 22.13 63.53 26.66
N THR A 697 21.70 64.34 25.69
CA THR A 697 21.76 65.81 25.80
C THR A 697 20.80 66.35 26.86
N ILE A 698 19.63 65.73 27.02
CA ILE A 698 18.70 66.05 28.12
C ILE A 698 19.39 65.82 29.48
N ILE A 699 20.00 64.65 29.70
CA ILE A 699 20.72 64.34 30.96
C ILE A 699 21.84 65.36 31.24
N VAL A 700 22.60 65.78 30.22
CA VAL A 700 23.63 66.83 30.40
C VAL A 700 23.01 68.20 30.74
N CYS A 701 21.90 68.56 30.11
CA CYS A 701 21.16 69.80 30.40
C CYS A 701 20.51 69.80 31.79
N SER A 702 19.98 68.66 32.26
CA SER A 702 19.41 68.54 33.60
C SER A 702 20.48 68.41 34.70
N LEU A 703 21.64 67.79 34.43
CA LEU A 703 22.79 67.79 35.36
C LEU A 703 23.41 69.18 35.51
N THR A 704 23.47 69.98 34.44
CA THR A 704 23.94 71.38 34.53
C THR A 704 22.92 72.28 35.24
N LEU A 705 21.61 72.03 35.10
CA LEU A 705 20.58 72.62 35.95
C LEU A 705 20.74 72.21 37.43
N LEU A 706 20.96 70.93 37.72
CA LEU A 706 21.22 70.42 39.08
C LEU A 706 22.44 71.11 39.71
N PHE A 707 23.52 71.27 38.94
CA PHE A 707 24.72 71.98 39.38
C PHE A 707 24.44 73.46 39.68
N LEU A 708 23.76 74.18 38.78
CA LEU A 708 23.37 75.59 38.99
C LEU A 708 22.50 75.76 40.25
N VAL A 709 21.54 74.85 40.47
CA VAL A 709 20.69 74.82 41.66
C VAL A 709 21.53 74.59 42.92
N CYS A 710 22.37 73.56 42.95
CA CYS A 710 23.23 73.22 44.10
C CYS A 710 24.30 74.27 44.44
N VAL A 711 24.67 75.15 43.50
CA VAL A 711 25.63 76.24 43.71
C VAL A 711 24.99 77.45 44.41
N GLN A 712 23.66 77.60 44.39
CA GLN A 712 22.96 78.64 45.15
C GLN A 712 22.56 78.15 46.56
N ARG A 713 22.70 79.04 47.55
CA ARG A 713 22.72 78.68 48.97
C ARG A 713 21.30 78.55 49.55
N ALA A 714 21.03 77.43 50.21
CA ALA A 714 19.69 77.05 50.67
C ALA A 714 19.04 78.00 51.69
N GLY A 715 17.70 78.05 51.68
CA GLY A 715 16.88 78.77 52.66
C GLY A 715 15.36 78.49 52.57
N ASP A 716 14.83 78.18 51.38
CA ASP A 716 13.40 77.93 51.14
C ASP A 716 13.08 76.41 51.05
N PRO A 717 12.07 75.87 51.76
CA PRO A 717 11.67 74.46 51.61
C PRO A 717 11.20 74.08 50.19
N ALA A 718 10.73 75.03 49.38
CA ALA A 718 10.37 74.78 47.98
C ALA A 718 11.58 74.28 47.16
N PHE A 719 12.78 74.76 47.45
CA PHE A 719 14.03 74.33 46.81
C PHE A 719 14.27 72.83 46.98
N SER A 720 13.95 72.26 48.15
CA SER A 720 14.10 70.83 48.42
C SER A 720 13.16 69.97 47.58
N PHE A 721 11.94 70.43 47.31
CA PHE A 721 11.01 69.75 46.39
C PHE A 721 11.48 69.82 44.94
N LEU A 722 11.99 70.97 44.49
CA LEU A 722 12.55 71.12 43.14
C LEU A 722 13.75 70.20 42.91
N LEU A 723 14.64 70.10 43.90
CA LEU A 723 15.81 69.21 43.87
C LEU A 723 15.40 67.73 43.82
N ALA A 724 14.45 67.30 44.66
CA ALA A 724 13.94 65.93 44.66
C ALA A 724 13.25 65.56 43.33
N PHE A 725 12.44 66.46 42.77
CA PHE A 725 11.78 66.29 41.48
C PHE A 725 12.79 66.11 40.33
N LEU A 726 13.87 66.92 40.29
CA LEU A 726 14.88 66.82 39.24
C LEU A 726 15.65 65.48 39.30
N ILE A 727 16.00 65.03 40.51
CA ILE A 727 16.62 63.71 40.74
C ILE A 727 15.68 62.57 40.28
N LEU A 728 14.38 62.69 40.52
CA LEU A 728 13.39 61.68 40.16
C LEU A 728 13.21 61.56 38.63
N ILE A 729 13.26 62.68 37.90
CA ILE A 729 13.33 62.70 36.43
C ILE A 729 14.60 62.00 35.91
N HIS A 730 15.76 62.23 36.54
CA HIS A 730 17.00 61.54 36.13
C HIS A 730 16.90 60.02 36.29
N LEU A 731 16.34 59.54 37.40
CA LEU A 731 16.13 58.09 37.63
C LEU A 731 15.17 57.48 36.61
N LEU A 732 14.09 58.18 36.26
CA LEU A 732 13.18 57.79 35.19
C LEU A 732 13.89 57.69 33.82
N GLN A 733 14.69 58.70 33.46
CA GLN A 733 15.41 58.72 32.18
C GLN A 733 16.41 57.57 32.05
N VAL A 734 17.13 57.24 33.13
CA VAL A 734 18.02 56.06 33.19
C VAL A 734 17.24 54.75 33.05
N ALA A 735 16.07 54.63 33.68
CA ALA A 735 15.20 53.45 33.53
C ALA A 735 14.70 53.28 32.07
N ILE A 736 14.34 54.38 31.39
CA ILE A 736 13.90 54.36 29.98
C ILE A 736 15.05 53.97 29.03
N ILE A 737 16.27 54.47 29.25
CA ILE A 737 17.45 54.10 28.45
C ILE A 737 17.80 52.60 28.60
N SER A 738 17.42 51.98 29.71
CA SER A 738 17.73 50.59 30.02
C SER A 738 16.84 49.55 29.30
N ILE A 739 15.88 49.98 28.47
CA ILE A 739 14.95 49.11 27.74
C ILE A 739 15.44 48.97 26.27
N PRO A 740 15.99 47.81 25.85
CA PRO A 740 16.73 47.75 24.58
C PRO A 740 15.85 47.71 23.32
N ASP A 741 14.68 47.10 23.38
CA ASP A 741 13.86 46.85 22.18
C ASP A 741 12.37 46.62 22.50
N TYR A 742 11.47 47.15 21.67
CA TYR A 742 10.01 47.10 21.91
C TYR A 742 9.42 45.70 21.66
N HIS A 743 10.02 44.93 20.77
CA HIS A 743 9.55 43.59 20.39
C HIS A 743 9.71 42.51 21.50
N VAL A 744 10.26 42.85 22.66
CA VAL A 744 10.48 41.91 23.80
C VAL A 744 9.82 42.42 25.09
N LEU A 745 8.69 43.14 24.98
CA LEU A 745 8.02 43.81 26.10
C LEU A 745 7.75 42.88 27.30
N GLN A 746 7.20 41.68 27.06
CA GLN A 746 6.86 40.65 28.05
C GLN A 746 8.04 40.15 28.92
N LYS A 747 9.28 40.53 28.62
CA LYS A 747 10.45 40.19 29.45
C LYS A 747 10.80 41.28 30.48
N TYR A 748 10.20 42.46 30.37
CA TYR A 748 10.62 43.67 31.10
C TYR A 748 9.49 44.41 31.84
N ASP A 749 8.29 43.83 31.95
CA ASP A 749 7.11 44.44 32.60
C ASP A 749 7.41 45.10 33.95
N LYS A 750 8.26 44.47 34.78
CA LYS A 750 8.67 45.00 36.09
C LYS A 750 9.45 46.32 35.99
N ILE A 751 10.31 46.48 34.98
CA ILE A 751 11.09 47.72 34.77
C ILE A 751 10.18 48.81 34.23
N ILE A 752 9.28 48.47 33.30
CA ILE A 752 8.29 49.40 32.73
C ILE A 752 7.36 49.92 33.85
N TYR A 753 6.88 49.04 34.73
CA TYR A 753 6.08 49.41 35.90
C TYR A 753 6.82 50.32 36.89
N ILE A 754 8.08 50.03 37.20
CA ILE A 754 8.91 50.88 38.08
C ILE A 754 9.12 52.27 37.45
N ALA A 755 9.46 52.34 36.15
CA ALA A 755 9.55 53.61 35.43
C ALA A 755 8.22 54.38 35.49
N PHE A 756 7.08 53.70 35.34
CA PHE A 756 5.76 54.33 35.45
C PHE A 756 5.51 54.96 36.84
N GLN A 757 5.85 54.25 37.91
CA GLN A 757 5.68 54.75 39.28
C GLN A 757 6.61 55.93 39.58
N LEU A 758 7.84 55.94 39.04
CA LEU A 758 8.75 57.09 39.13
C LEU A 758 8.19 58.31 38.38
N TYR A 759 7.58 58.13 37.20
CA TYR A 759 6.92 59.20 36.46
C TYR A 759 5.73 59.80 37.23
N LEU A 760 4.83 58.96 37.77
CA LEU A 760 3.64 59.40 38.51
C LEU A 760 3.98 60.09 39.84
N THR A 761 5.00 59.62 40.55
CA THR A 761 5.47 60.31 41.78
C THR A 761 6.16 61.64 41.45
N SER A 762 6.83 61.75 40.30
CA SER A 762 7.40 63.02 39.83
C SER A 762 6.34 64.06 39.48
N THR A 763 5.23 63.70 38.80
CA THR A 763 4.15 64.66 38.53
C THR A 763 3.46 65.14 39.80
N ALA A 764 3.25 64.26 40.78
CA ALA A 764 2.70 64.63 42.08
C ALA A 764 3.59 65.65 42.81
N MET A 765 4.91 65.45 42.82
CA MET A 765 5.86 66.42 43.41
C MET A 765 5.87 67.77 42.67
N LEU A 766 5.78 67.76 41.34
CA LEU A 766 5.71 69.00 40.55
C LEU A 766 4.46 69.82 40.87
N VAL A 767 3.28 69.18 40.88
CA VAL A 767 2.02 69.85 41.21
C VAL A 767 2.04 70.40 42.65
N ALA A 768 2.63 69.67 43.59
CA ALA A 768 2.84 70.16 44.95
C ALA A 768 3.79 71.38 45.00
N PHE A 769 4.91 71.36 44.28
CA PHE A 769 5.85 72.49 44.20
C PHE A 769 5.23 73.75 43.58
N ILE A 770 4.47 73.60 42.49
CA ILE A 770 3.75 74.71 41.84
C ILE A 770 2.73 75.33 42.80
N ASN A 771 1.91 74.51 43.45
CA ASN A 771 0.93 74.96 44.43
C ASN A 771 1.59 75.66 45.63
N ASN A 772 2.75 75.17 46.10
CA ASN A 772 3.52 75.82 47.16
C ASN A 772 4.13 77.16 46.71
N THR A 773 4.63 77.26 45.48
CA THR A 773 5.19 78.50 44.92
C THR A 773 4.12 79.58 44.79
N ILE A 774 2.92 79.22 44.31
CA ILE A 774 1.76 80.12 44.24
C ILE A 774 1.30 80.50 45.66
N TYR A 775 1.28 79.56 46.61
CA TYR A 775 0.94 79.83 48.00
C TYR A 775 1.89 80.85 48.66
N ILE A 776 3.21 80.70 48.47
CA ILE A 776 4.21 81.67 48.98
C ILE A 776 3.97 83.07 48.37
N GLN A 777 3.69 83.14 47.07
CA GLN A 777 3.37 84.41 46.39
C GLN A 777 2.08 85.06 46.92
N CYS A 778 1.05 84.28 47.25
CA CYS A 778 -0.15 84.80 47.91
C CYS A 778 0.09 85.19 49.38
N SER A 779 0.93 84.46 50.10
CA SER A 779 1.24 84.73 51.52
C SER A 779 2.06 85.99 51.74
N ASP A 780 2.90 86.39 50.77
CA ASP A 780 3.62 87.67 50.79
C ASP A 780 2.69 88.88 50.56
N LEU A 781 1.46 88.68 50.08
CA LEU A 781 0.53 89.74 49.68
C LEU A 781 -0.56 90.09 50.69
N ASN A 782 -0.94 89.18 51.59
CA ASN A 782 -1.99 89.45 52.59
C ASN A 782 -1.79 88.64 53.89
N LYS A 783 -1.63 89.31 55.03
CA LYS A 783 -1.37 88.66 56.33
C LYS A 783 -2.62 88.20 57.09
N ASP A 784 -3.80 88.73 56.74
CA ASP A 784 -5.01 88.57 57.56
C ASP A 784 -5.89 87.38 57.11
N ILE A 785 -5.30 86.35 56.50
CA ILE A 785 -5.96 85.07 56.19
C ILE A 785 -5.29 83.93 56.97
N VAL A 786 -5.67 83.86 58.25
CA VAL A 786 -5.66 82.63 59.07
C VAL A 786 -6.58 81.62 58.34
N ASP A 787 -6.27 80.32 58.17
CA ASP A 787 -5.69 79.38 59.14
C ASP A 787 -4.32 78.80 58.81
N ILE A 788 -3.39 78.95 59.78
CA ILE A 788 -2.12 78.21 59.82
C ILE A 788 -2.36 76.69 60.02
N ILE A 789 -3.49 76.29 60.60
CA ILE A 789 -3.87 74.88 60.84
C ILE A 789 -4.27 74.15 59.55
N ASN A 790 -4.82 74.85 58.55
CA ASN A 790 -5.26 74.25 57.29
C ASN A 790 -4.10 73.93 56.32
N ILE A 791 -2.89 74.47 56.56
CA ILE A 791 -1.70 74.26 55.73
C ILE A 791 -1.23 72.79 55.75
N PRO A 792 -0.86 72.18 56.89
CA PRO A 792 -0.44 70.79 56.93
C PRO A 792 -1.56 69.85 56.46
N ILE A 793 -2.82 70.13 56.80
CA ILE A 793 -3.96 69.29 56.41
C ILE A 793 -4.13 69.25 54.88
N ARG A 794 -4.04 70.39 54.18
CA ARG A 794 -4.11 70.40 52.70
C ARG A 794 -2.92 69.70 52.05
N ILE A 795 -1.70 69.90 52.57
CA ILE A 795 -0.51 69.21 52.05
C ILE A 795 -0.62 67.69 52.28
N ILE A 796 -1.07 67.26 53.46
CA ILE A 796 -1.33 65.85 53.80
C ILE A 796 -2.42 65.27 52.90
N VAL A 797 -3.51 65.97 52.64
CA VAL A 797 -4.58 65.51 51.72
C VAL A 797 -4.04 65.35 50.29
N ILE A 798 -3.20 66.27 49.79
CA ILE A 798 -2.57 66.14 48.47
C ILE A 798 -1.59 64.95 48.44
N VAL A 799 -0.74 64.78 49.46
CA VAL A 799 0.19 63.65 49.55
C VAL A 799 -0.56 62.31 49.66
N ILE A 800 -1.64 62.24 50.44
CA ILE A 800 -2.47 61.04 50.55
C ILE A 800 -3.15 60.73 49.21
N ALA A 801 -3.79 61.72 48.57
CA ALA A 801 -4.55 61.52 47.34
C ALA A 801 -3.67 61.28 46.10
N SER A 802 -2.46 61.86 46.04
CA SER A 802 -1.59 61.81 44.85
C SER A 802 -0.40 60.85 44.96
N ILE A 803 -0.05 60.35 46.16
CA ILE A 803 1.07 59.40 46.34
C ILE A 803 0.59 58.11 47.02
N ILE A 804 -0.11 58.20 48.16
CA ILE A 804 -0.48 57.01 48.95
C ILE A 804 -1.65 56.25 48.31
N PHE A 805 -2.70 56.94 47.88
CA PHE A 805 -3.88 56.29 47.28
C PHE A 805 -3.55 55.58 45.94
N PRO A 806 -2.78 56.16 44.99
CA PRO A 806 -2.34 55.43 43.80
C PRO A 806 -1.41 54.26 44.13
N GLY A 807 -0.52 54.40 45.13
CA GLY A 807 0.37 53.32 45.55
C GLY A 807 -0.38 52.12 46.15
N ILE A 808 -1.36 52.36 47.00
CA ILE A 808 -2.23 51.31 47.56
C ILE A 808 -3.07 50.66 46.46
N LEU A 809 -3.70 51.45 45.57
CA LEU A 809 -4.49 50.93 44.46
C LEU A 809 -3.65 50.04 43.54
N ALA A 810 -2.44 50.48 43.20
CA ALA A 810 -1.53 49.74 42.34
C ALA A 810 -0.99 48.44 42.98
N TYR A 811 -0.75 48.45 44.30
CA TYR A 811 -0.40 47.23 45.06
C TYR A 811 -1.56 46.23 45.10
N VAL A 812 -2.78 46.70 45.39
CA VAL A 812 -3.99 45.85 45.39
C VAL A 812 -4.21 45.22 44.02
N THR A 813 -4.10 45.99 42.92
CA THR A 813 -4.23 45.42 41.58
C THR A 813 -3.18 44.36 41.26
N TYR A 814 -1.93 44.55 41.73
CA TYR A 814 -0.83 43.61 41.50
C TYR A 814 -1.07 42.25 42.17
N GLU A 815 -1.53 42.24 43.42
CA GLU A 815 -1.87 41.00 44.14
C GLU A 815 -3.11 40.31 43.54
N THR A 816 -4.12 41.06 43.08
CA THR A 816 -5.33 40.45 42.49
C THR A 816 -5.10 39.78 41.13
N ASP A 817 -4.14 40.27 40.34
CA ASP A 817 -3.86 39.77 38.99
C ASP A 817 -3.30 38.33 39.01
N ILE A 818 -2.54 38.00 40.07
CA ILE A 818 -1.96 36.66 40.30
C ILE A 818 -3.06 35.59 40.51
N TYR A 819 -4.20 35.96 41.07
CA TYR A 819 -5.20 35.01 41.58
C TYR A 819 -6.53 34.94 40.80
N ILE A 820 -6.97 36.02 40.16
CA ILE A 820 -8.34 36.10 39.57
C ILE A 820 -8.32 36.11 38.04
N LEU A 821 -7.37 36.79 37.40
CA LEU A 821 -7.44 37.01 35.95
C LEU A 821 -7.07 35.77 35.13
N LYS A 822 -6.29 34.86 35.71
CA LYS A 822 -5.76 33.65 35.06
C LYS A 822 -6.85 32.71 34.52
N ASP A 823 -7.96 32.55 35.24
CA ASP A 823 -9.07 31.69 34.82
C ASP A 823 -9.95 32.39 33.76
N ILE A 824 -10.15 33.71 33.87
CA ILE A 824 -11.00 34.50 32.95
C ILE A 824 -10.35 34.61 31.56
N ILE A 825 -9.02 34.77 31.48
CA ILE A 825 -8.27 34.88 30.22
C ILE A 825 -8.43 33.63 29.33
N SER A 826 -8.72 32.46 29.91
CA SER A 826 -8.95 31.22 29.15
C SER A 826 -10.22 31.22 28.29
N ILE A 827 -11.17 32.13 28.57
CA ILE A 827 -12.55 32.06 28.04
C ILE A 827 -12.75 32.87 26.75
N ASN A 828 -12.00 33.95 26.51
CA ASN A 828 -12.19 34.77 25.31
C ASN A 828 -10.90 35.50 24.83
N PRO A 829 -10.32 35.12 23.67
CA PRO A 829 -9.04 35.67 23.21
C PRO A 829 -9.10 37.12 22.69
N GLN A 830 -10.29 37.74 22.55
CA GLN A 830 -10.38 39.14 22.10
C GLN A 830 -9.90 40.16 23.14
N PHE A 831 -9.76 39.79 24.42
CA PHE A 831 -9.22 40.69 25.45
C PHE A 831 -7.70 40.92 25.35
N ASN A 832 -7.01 40.21 24.46
CA ASN A 832 -5.55 40.14 24.39
C ASN A 832 -4.85 41.37 23.75
N GLN A 833 -5.56 42.50 23.56
CA GLN A 833 -5.03 43.72 22.90
C GLN A 833 -5.11 45.00 23.75
N PHE A 834 -5.78 44.99 24.91
CA PHE A 834 -5.82 46.16 25.78
C PHE A 834 -5.74 45.75 27.26
N HIS A 835 -4.60 46.03 27.89
CA HIS A 835 -4.41 45.78 29.32
C HIS A 835 -5.29 46.76 30.12
N TRP A 836 -6.51 46.34 30.46
CA TRP A 836 -7.45 47.14 31.26
C TRP A 836 -6.86 47.63 32.59
N ILE A 837 -5.95 46.85 33.18
CA ILE A 837 -5.15 47.24 34.34
C ILE A 837 -4.41 48.57 34.07
N PHE A 838 -3.67 48.69 32.97
CA PHE A 838 -2.99 49.93 32.58
C PHE A 838 -3.99 51.10 32.36
N GLY A 839 -5.17 50.83 31.80
CA GLY A 839 -6.22 51.84 31.70
C GLY A 839 -6.66 52.39 33.07
N VAL A 840 -6.88 51.51 34.05
CA VAL A 840 -7.42 51.86 35.37
C VAL A 840 -6.35 52.37 36.34
N THR A 841 -5.16 51.77 36.38
CA THR A 841 -4.10 52.16 37.33
C THR A 841 -3.31 53.38 36.86
N CYS A 842 -3.22 53.62 35.55
CA CYS A 842 -2.31 54.63 35.00
C CYS A 842 -3.03 55.82 34.38
N LEU A 843 -3.95 55.60 33.42
CA LEU A 843 -4.62 56.71 32.73
C LEU A 843 -5.63 57.44 33.63
N PHE A 844 -6.37 56.73 34.47
CA PHE A 844 -7.39 57.36 35.34
C PHE A 844 -6.80 58.32 36.39
N PRO A 845 -5.74 57.98 37.16
CA PRO A 845 -5.07 58.95 38.04
C PRO A 845 -4.44 60.14 37.29
N ILE A 846 -3.86 59.90 36.10
CA ILE A 846 -3.31 60.98 35.25
C ILE A 846 -4.40 61.97 34.84
N MET A 847 -5.56 61.49 34.39
CA MET A 847 -6.69 62.37 34.01
C MET A 847 -7.24 63.16 35.21
N ILE A 848 -7.24 62.58 36.42
CA ILE A 848 -7.61 63.30 37.65
C ILE A 848 -6.56 64.38 37.99
N LEU A 849 -5.27 64.07 37.91
CA LEU A 849 -4.20 65.04 38.16
C LEU A 849 -4.20 66.19 37.13
N ILE A 850 -4.50 65.90 35.86
CA ILE A 850 -4.77 66.92 34.82
C ILE A 850 -5.97 67.78 35.21
N GLY A 851 -7.10 67.17 35.60
CA GLY A 851 -8.30 67.90 36.03
C GLY A 851 -8.04 68.84 37.21
N ILE A 852 -7.31 68.37 38.22
CA ILE A 852 -6.94 69.18 39.40
C ILE A 852 -5.97 70.31 39.01
N ALA A 853 -4.90 70.01 38.27
CA ALA A 853 -3.90 71.00 37.88
C ALA A 853 -4.48 72.09 36.95
N THR A 854 -5.34 71.71 36.00
CA THR A 854 -6.02 72.68 35.11
C THR A 854 -7.01 73.55 35.88
N ALA A 855 -7.80 72.98 36.81
CA ALA A 855 -8.71 73.74 37.66
C ALA A 855 -7.96 74.73 38.58
N PHE A 856 -6.85 74.32 39.21
CA PHE A 856 -6.01 75.22 40.02
C PHE A 856 -5.32 76.30 39.18
N GLY A 857 -4.82 75.98 37.98
CA GLY A 857 -4.24 76.94 37.04
C GLY A 857 -5.25 78.02 36.65
N LEU A 858 -6.46 77.63 36.23
CA LEU A 858 -7.55 78.54 35.92
C LEU A 858 -7.99 79.37 37.12
N TYR A 859 -8.07 78.77 38.32
CA TYR A 859 -8.41 79.49 39.56
C TYR A 859 -7.35 80.54 39.92
N SER A 860 -6.05 80.23 39.81
CA SER A 860 -4.97 81.18 40.10
C SER A 860 -4.94 82.35 39.11
N ILE A 861 -5.19 82.09 37.82
CA ILE A 861 -5.31 83.14 36.79
C ILE A 861 -6.55 84.01 37.06
N PHE A 862 -7.69 83.41 37.39
CA PHE A 862 -8.92 84.14 37.70
C PHE A 862 -8.78 85.03 38.94
N GLN A 863 -8.15 84.54 40.02
CA GLN A 863 -7.84 85.36 41.21
C GLN A 863 -6.83 86.48 40.89
N GLY A 864 -5.81 86.20 40.07
CA GLY A 864 -4.85 87.20 39.63
C GLY A 864 -5.52 88.36 38.88
N ILE A 865 -6.41 88.05 37.93
CA ILE A 865 -7.18 89.04 37.17
C ILE A 865 -8.15 89.81 38.08
N TYR A 866 -8.92 89.11 38.92
CA TYR A 866 -9.89 89.72 39.85
C TYR A 866 -9.25 90.73 40.81
N VAL A 867 -8.03 90.45 41.29
CA VAL A 867 -7.30 91.38 42.17
C VAL A 867 -6.57 92.48 41.39
N GLN A 868 -6.06 92.19 40.18
CA GLN A 868 -5.47 93.20 39.30
C GLN A 868 -6.49 94.29 38.90
N GLU A 869 -7.76 93.94 38.69
CA GLU A 869 -8.81 94.95 38.46
C GLU A 869 -9.13 95.78 39.71
N LYS A 870 -8.90 95.23 40.91
CA LYS A 870 -9.30 95.81 42.20
C LYS A 870 -8.24 96.71 42.86
N GLU A 871 -6.95 96.41 42.69
CA GLU A 871 -5.83 97.17 43.28
C GLU A 871 -5.03 98.01 42.26
N LYS A 872 -5.71 98.53 41.24
CA LYS A 872 -5.16 99.18 40.02
C LYS A 872 -4.30 100.45 40.23
N ASN A 873 -4.05 100.86 41.46
CA ASN A 873 -3.31 102.08 41.81
C ASN A 873 -1.93 101.82 42.45
N ASP A 874 -1.57 100.57 42.78
CA ASP A 874 -0.28 100.24 43.40
C ASP A 874 0.69 99.60 42.40
N CYS A 875 1.56 100.44 41.83
CA CYS A 875 2.61 100.10 40.86
C CYS A 875 3.48 98.89 41.30
N LYS A 876 3.65 98.70 42.62
CA LYS A 876 4.48 97.63 43.21
C LYS A 876 3.73 96.30 43.32
N LYS A 877 2.39 96.32 43.38
CA LYS A 877 1.54 95.12 43.38
C LYS A 877 1.17 94.68 41.96
N GLU A 878 0.87 95.60 41.05
CA GLU A 878 0.52 95.26 39.66
C GLU A 878 1.62 94.44 38.98
N THR A 879 2.89 94.79 39.22
CA THR A 879 4.04 94.02 38.74
C THR A 879 4.15 92.64 39.38
N ILE A 880 3.71 92.45 40.63
CA ILE A 880 3.64 91.12 41.27
C ILE A 880 2.50 90.29 40.67
N TYR A 881 1.29 90.84 40.52
CA TYR A 881 0.15 90.11 39.94
C TYR A 881 0.37 89.73 38.47
N SER A 882 0.98 90.62 37.66
CA SER A 882 1.40 90.30 36.29
C SER A 882 2.41 89.14 36.25
N ASN A 883 3.38 89.12 37.17
CA ASN A 883 4.31 87.99 37.31
C ASN A 883 3.61 86.70 37.78
N ILE A 884 2.60 86.76 38.65
CA ILE A 884 1.80 85.60 39.08
C ILE A 884 1.03 85.00 37.89
N ILE A 885 0.33 85.83 37.11
CA ILE A 885 -0.41 85.38 35.91
C ILE A 885 0.55 84.74 34.89
N LEU A 886 1.70 85.38 34.63
CA LEU A 886 2.73 84.84 33.72
C LEU A 886 3.34 83.53 34.25
N SER A 887 3.59 83.44 35.57
CA SER A 887 4.05 82.22 36.23
C SER A 887 3.05 81.07 36.06
N SER A 888 1.77 81.32 36.31
CA SER A 888 0.70 80.34 36.13
C SER A 888 0.55 79.88 34.68
N LEU A 889 0.67 80.79 33.70
CA LEU A 889 0.66 80.45 32.28
C LEU A 889 1.87 79.59 31.87
N CYS A 890 3.09 79.99 32.24
CA CYS A 890 4.29 79.18 31.99
C CYS A 890 4.20 77.80 32.65
N SER A 891 3.67 77.73 33.87
CA SER A 891 3.45 76.48 34.60
C SER A 891 2.40 75.58 33.93
N PHE A 892 1.32 76.14 33.40
CA PHE A 892 0.31 75.40 32.63
C PHE A 892 0.89 74.84 31.34
N CYS A 893 1.66 75.65 30.59
CA CYS A 893 2.34 75.20 29.38
C CYS A 893 3.35 74.08 29.66
N PHE A 894 4.11 74.16 30.76
CA PHE A 894 5.05 73.10 31.15
C PHE A 894 4.33 71.78 31.43
N ILE A 895 3.25 71.81 32.20
CA ILE A 895 2.41 70.63 32.47
C ILE A 895 1.83 70.05 31.18
N LEU A 896 1.33 70.90 30.27
CA LEU A 896 0.75 70.45 29.00
C LEU A 896 1.79 69.76 28.10
N CYS A 897 2.99 70.33 27.96
CA CYS A 897 4.08 69.72 27.21
C CYS A 897 4.49 68.36 27.80
N PHE A 898 4.57 68.24 29.12
CA PHE A 898 4.95 67.02 29.82
C PHE A 898 3.96 65.86 29.57
N TYR A 899 2.65 66.14 29.55
CA TYR A 899 1.64 65.11 29.25
C TYR A 899 1.56 64.73 27.76
N ILE A 900 1.78 65.69 26.83
CA ILE A 900 1.85 65.39 25.39
C ILE A 900 3.04 64.47 25.09
N ASP A 901 4.20 64.76 25.69
CA ASP A 901 5.42 63.96 25.52
C ASP A 901 5.24 62.50 25.97
N PHE A 902 4.62 62.29 27.13
CA PHE A 902 4.27 60.96 27.63
C PHE A 902 3.27 60.20 26.73
N PHE A 903 2.28 60.89 26.14
CA PHE A 903 1.37 60.26 25.19
C PHE A 903 2.09 59.85 23.89
N LEU A 904 3.06 60.64 23.44
CA LEU A 904 3.94 60.32 22.30
C LEU A 904 4.90 59.17 22.60
N PHE A 905 5.39 59.05 23.85
CA PHE A 905 6.20 57.91 24.30
C PHE A 905 5.45 56.58 24.14
N LEU A 906 4.18 56.52 24.56
CA LEU A 906 3.32 55.34 24.41
C LEU A 906 3.04 54.99 22.93
N LEU A 907 3.06 55.97 22.03
CA LEU A 907 2.84 55.79 20.59
C LEU A 907 4.14 55.62 19.78
N ARG A 908 5.31 55.58 20.41
CA ARG A 908 6.64 55.56 19.75
C ARG A 908 6.91 54.33 18.85
N GLY A 909 6.02 53.36 18.77
CA GLY A 909 6.11 52.18 17.89
C GLY A 909 6.16 52.46 16.37
N THR A 910 6.12 53.73 15.92
CA THR A 910 6.45 54.11 14.54
C THR A 910 7.52 55.21 14.49
N ASN A 911 8.32 55.20 13.41
CA ASN A 911 9.37 56.19 13.17
C ASN A 911 8.88 57.65 13.21
N PHE A 912 7.60 57.89 12.88
CA PHE A 912 7.01 59.23 12.87
C PHE A 912 6.77 59.76 14.29
N TYR A 913 6.13 58.97 15.16
CA TYR A 913 5.89 59.39 16.55
C TYR A 913 7.20 59.55 17.35
N GLY A 914 8.23 58.75 17.04
CA GLY A 914 9.58 58.92 17.60
C GLY A 914 10.24 60.26 17.28
N ILE A 915 10.00 60.83 16.08
CA ILE A 915 10.46 62.18 15.73
C ILE A 915 9.71 63.25 16.54
N ILE A 916 8.39 63.14 16.62
CA ILE A 916 7.55 64.13 17.33
C ILE A 916 7.89 64.14 18.83
N TYR A 917 8.08 62.96 19.44
CA TYR A 917 8.60 62.80 20.81
C TYR A 917 9.92 63.57 21.01
N CYS A 918 10.89 63.45 20.09
CA CYS A 918 12.15 64.19 20.20
C CYS A 918 11.98 65.72 20.14
N PHE A 919 11.00 66.24 19.38
CA PHE A 919 10.69 67.67 19.39
C PHE A 919 10.02 68.14 20.68
N PHE A 920 9.08 67.36 21.23
CA PHE A 920 8.42 67.72 22.50
C PHE A 920 9.36 67.62 23.71
N GLN A 921 10.27 66.64 23.75
CA GLN A 921 11.39 66.60 24.71
C GLN A 921 12.24 67.87 24.70
N ILE A 922 12.61 68.38 23.52
CA ILE A 922 13.40 69.62 23.41
C ILE A 922 12.59 70.84 23.87
N ALA A 923 11.30 70.92 23.52
CA ALA A 923 10.40 71.97 24.00
C ALA A 923 10.24 71.93 25.53
N LEU A 924 10.18 70.73 26.12
CA LEU A 924 10.13 70.53 27.57
C LEU A 924 11.37 71.12 28.25
N VAL A 925 12.58 70.75 27.80
CA VAL A 925 13.85 71.27 28.36
C VAL A 925 13.95 72.79 28.24
N LEU A 926 13.55 73.36 27.10
CA LEU A 926 13.49 74.82 26.93
C LEU A 926 12.52 75.47 27.91
N SER A 927 11.33 74.91 28.11
CA SER A 927 10.34 75.44 29.06
C SER A 927 10.83 75.40 30.51
N ILE A 928 11.57 74.36 30.91
CA ILE A 928 12.23 74.28 32.23
C ILE A 928 13.27 75.39 32.37
N ILE A 929 14.13 75.60 31.37
CA ILE A 929 15.15 76.66 31.40
C ILE A 929 14.50 78.05 31.52
N PHE A 930 13.42 78.32 30.79
CA PHE A 930 12.68 79.58 30.92
C PHE A 930 12.02 79.74 32.30
N TYR A 931 11.39 78.69 32.82
CA TYR A 931 10.75 78.70 34.14
C TYR A 931 11.77 78.94 35.27
N VAL A 932 12.89 78.22 35.27
CA VAL A 932 13.96 78.38 36.27
C VAL A 932 14.61 79.77 36.18
N LYS A 933 14.86 80.28 34.97
CA LYS A 933 15.35 81.66 34.75
C LYS A 933 14.37 82.71 35.27
N PHE A 934 13.06 82.44 35.21
CA PHE A 934 12.02 83.32 35.75
C PHE A 934 11.90 83.24 37.28
N TYR A 935 12.00 82.03 37.86
CA TYR A 935 12.04 81.82 39.31
C TYR A 935 13.20 82.60 39.96
N PHE A 936 14.43 82.45 39.44
CA PHE A 936 15.58 83.23 39.94
C PHE A 936 15.46 84.74 39.67
N LYS A 937 14.71 85.17 38.65
CA LYS A 937 14.41 86.60 38.44
C LYS A 937 13.56 87.15 39.58
N ILE A 938 12.55 86.41 40.04
CA ILE A 938 11.70 86.79 41.19
C ILE A 938 12.54 86.92 42.47
N GLU A 939 13.41 85.96 42.75
CA GLU A 939 14.31 86.02 43.92
C GLU A 939 15.26 87.22 43.84
N SER A 940 15.83 87.52 42.65
CA SER A 940 16.66 88.71 42.45
C SER A 940 15.92 90.03 42.71
N THR A 941 14.59 90.07 42.52
CA THR A 941 13.75 91.22 42.87
C THR A 941 13.40 91.33 44.35
N LYS A 942 13.48 90.24 45.14
CA LYS A 942 13.46 90.35 46.62
C LYS A 942 14.71 91.04 47.18
N LEU A 943 15.83 91.03 46.45
CA LEU A 943 17.09 91.69 46.82
C LEU A 943 17.29 93.12 46.29
N LYS A 944 16.38 93.67 45.47
CA LYS A 944 16.53 95.02 44.90
C LYS A 944 15.33 95.93 45.17
N ASN A 945 15.50 96.83 46.15
CA ASN A 945 14.66 98.02 46.29
C ASN A 945 14.82 98.92 45.05
N LEU A 946 13.87 98.84 44.13
CA LEU A 946 13.75 99.79 43.01
C LEU A 946 12.94 101.03 43.43
N PRO A 947 13.28 102.23 42.92
CA PRO A 947 12.65 103.49 43.30
C PRO A 947 11.26 103.69 42.65
N GLN A 948 10.60 104.78 43.06
CA GLN A 948 9.19 105.09 42.77
C GLN A 948 8.89 105.33 41.27
N CYS A 949 7.65 104.99 40.87
CA CYS A 949 7.15 105.20 39.51
C CYS A 949 6.93 106.71 39.23
N GLY A 950 7.73 107.29 38.33
CA GLY A 950 7.67 108.71 37.96
C GLY A 950 6.79 109.01 36.75
N VAL A 951 6.07 110.15 36.76
CA VAL A 951 5.03 110.48 35.76
C VAL A 951 5.45 111.62 34.82
N ALA A 952 5.70 111.31 33.55
CA ALA A 952 5.58 112.15 32.35
C ALA A 952 6.02 111.33 31.11
N GLY A 953 5.55 111.56 29.88
CA GLY A 953 4.52 112.46 29.37
C GLY A 953 4.31 112.19 27.87
N LYS A 954 3.08 112.26 27.36
CA LYS A 954 2.70 111.76 26.01
C LYS A 954 3.40 112.49 24.85
N THR A 955 3.86 111.74 23.86
CA THR A 955 3.80 112.11 22.43
C THR A 955 3.66 110.88 21.55
N TYR A 956 2.61 110.84 20.72
CA TYR A 956 2.51 109.95 19.56
C TYR A 956 2.92 110.74 18.31
N ALA A 957 3.79 110.17 17.48
CA ALA A 957 3.98 110.60 16.09
C ALA A 957 4.51 109.43 15.26
N MET A 958 4.11 109.36 13.98
CA MET A 958 4.52 108.31 13.04
C MET A 958 5.74 108.77 12.23
N SER A 959 6.59 107.82 11.82
CA SER A 959 7.43 107.96 10.63
C SER A 959 7.61 106.60 9.97
N HIS A 960 7.33 106.51 8.67
CA HIS A 960 7.55 105.33 7.84
C HIS A 960 8.72 105.59 6.87
N ASP A 961 9.11 104.52 6.16
CA ASP A 961 9.97 104.50 4.97
C ASP A 961 11.49 104.75 5.10
N ARG A 962 12.17 104.18 4.08
CA ARG A 962 13.56 104.33 3.63
C ARG A 962 14.61 103.44 4.31
N LEU A 963 15.50 102.76 3.57
CA LEU A 963 15.66 102.69 2.10
C LEU A 963 16.30 101.35 1.65
N LEU A 964 16.06 101.00 0.37
CA LEU A 964 16.72 99.91 -0.37
C LEU A 964 17.84 100.46 -1.27
N GLY A 965 18.82 99.61 -1.58
CA GLY A 965 19.59 99.61 -2.85
C GLY A 965 19.74 98.15 -3.29
N ALA A 966 19.55 97.72 -4.54
CA ALA A 966 19.84 98.30 -5.87
C ALA A 966 21.36 98.33 -6.18
N SER A 967 21.83 97.91 -7.36
CA SER A 967 21.22 97.18 -8.49
C SER A 967 22.32 96.75 -9.51
N SER A 968 21.94 96.04 -10.59
CA SER A 968 22.65 96.00 -11.91
C SER A 968 24.08 95.39 -11.95
N SER A 969 24.67 95.03 -13.09
CA SER A 969 24.18 94.38 -14.35
C SER A 969 25.42 94.07 -15.23
N GLU A 970 25.28 93.17 -16.22
CA GLU A 970 26.12 93.13 -17.47
C GLU A 970 27.64 92.80 -17.29
N GLN A 971 28.48 92.46 -18.28
CA GLN A 971 28.32 91.95 -19.67
C GLN A 971 29.66 91.27 -20.14
N TYR A 972 29.71 90.90 -21.43
CA TYR A 972 30.88 90.62 -22.28
C TYR A 972 31.45 89.18 -22.39
N SER A 973 31.07 88.57 -23.52
CA SER A 973 31.72 87.51 -24.33
C SER A 973 32.88 88.12 -25.17
N PRO A 974 33.35 87.56 -26.33
CA PRO A 974 33.13 86.26 -27.01
C PRO A 974 34.45 85.43 -27.11
N GLU A 975 34.56 84.28 -27.76
CA GLU A 975 34.58 83.91 -29.20
C GLU A 975 34.86 82.37 -29.29
N VAL A 976 34.86 81.57 -30.36
CA VAL A 976 34.42 81.45 -31.79
C VAL A 976 34.80 79.96 -32.13
N ASP A 977 34.14 79.10 -32.93
CA ASP A 977 33.24 79.12 -34.10
C ASP A 977 32.45 77.76 -34.14
N ASN A 978 31.59 77.33 -35.09
CA ASN A 978 30.93 77.89 -36.28
C ASN A 978 29.58 77.13 -36.54
N SER A 979 28.57 77.79 -37.15
CA SER A 979 27.42 77.26 -37.94
C SER A 979 26.56 76.06 -37.45
N SER A 980 25.22 76.05 -37.53
CA SER A 980 24.23 77.08 -37.96
C SER A 980 22.78 76.64 -37.68
N ASP A 981 21.91 77.61 -37.36
CA ASP A 981 20.48 77.72 -37.77
C ASP A 981 19.39 76.69 -37.32
N ASN A 982 18.16 77.09 -36.96
CA ASN A 982 17.66 78.42 -36.55
C ASN A 982 16.29 78.41 -35.80
N THR A 983 16.08 79.39 -34.90
CA THR A 983 14.81 80.00 -34.41
C THR A 983 13.64 79.22 -33.77
N SER A 984 12.98 79.91 -32.82
CA SER A 984 11.60 79.76 -32.28
C SER A 984 11.20 81.11 -31.61
N PRO A 985 10.00 81.36 -31.01
CA PRO A 985 8.71 80.63 -30.92
C PRO A 985 7.56 81.55 -31.47
N PRO A 986 6.41 81.77 -30.79
CA PRO A 986 5.29 80.89 -30.32
C PRO A 986 4.14 80.86 -31.40
N PRO A 987 2.82 80.47 -31.19
CA PRO A 987 2.03 80.23 -29.96
C PRO A 987 0.96 79.08 -29.96
N ILE A 988 0.25 78.92 -28.82
CA ILE A 988 -1.24 78.73 -28.58
C ILE A 988 -2.07 77.94 -29.66
N SER A 989 -2.95 76.95 -29.38
CA SER A 989 -3.73 76.54 -28.17
C SER A 989 -4.26 75.07 -28.20
N TYR A 990 -4.62 74.57 -26.99
CA TYR A 990 -5.87 73.88 -26.54
C TYR A 990 -6.99 73.51 -27.56
N THR A 991 -7.90 72.54 -27.32
CA THR A 991 -8.63 72.24 -26.06
C THR A 991 -9.03 70.79 -25.78
N THR A 992 -9.04 70.45 -24.49
CA THR A 992 -10.00 69.53 -23.86
C THR A 992 -11.21 70.33 -23.37
N THR A 993 -12.45 69.84 -23.55
CA THR A 993 -13.61 70.33 -22.76
C THR A 993 -14.79 69.36 -22.79
N TYR A 994 -15.48 69.25 -21.65
CA TYR A 994 -16.89 68.86 -21.55
C TYR A 994 -17.69 70.10 -21.11
N CYS A 995 -19.01 70.07 -21.36
CA CYS A 995 -20.02 71.04 -20.91
C CYS A 995 -20.06 72.42 -21.62
N TYR A 996 -21.30 72.89 -21.80
CA TYR A 996 -21.72 74.10 -22.51
C TYR A 996 -21.99 75.26 -21.55
N ALA A 997 -21.79 76.51 -22.01
CA ALA A 997 -22.89 77.43 -22.39
C ALA A 997 -22.44 78.90 -22.34
N ASP A 998 -22.51 79.64 -23.45
CA ASP A 998 -23.62 80.58 -23.66
C ASP A 998 -23.76 81.10 -25.11
N SER A 999 -25.00 81.47 -25.49
CA SER A 999 -25.41 82.32 -26.64
C SER A 999 -25.11 81.99 -28.13
N ILE A 1000 -26.21 81.71 -28.87
CA ILE A 1000 -26.67 82.40 -30.12
C ILE A 1000 -26.11 82.02 -31.54
N ASN A 1001 -27.01 81.39 -32.33
CA ASN A 1001 -27.34 81.50 -33.78
C ASN A 1001 -26.42 81.11 -34.97
N SER A 1002 -26.96 80.17 -35.80
CA SER A 1002 -27.01 80.14 -37.30
C SER A 1002 -25.71 79.98 -38.14
N SER A 1003 -25.67 79.30 -39.32
CA SER A 1003 -26.70 78.58 -40.13
C SER A 1003 -26.12 77.69 -41.25
N THR A 1004 -26.72 76.52 -41.53
CA THR A 1004 -26.90 75.80 -42.85
C THR A 1004 -25.66 75.47 -43.74
N SER A 1005 -25.53 74.33 -44.48
CA SER A 1005 -26.54 73.55 -45.24
C SER A 1005 -26.03 72.15 -45.73
N HIS A 1006 -26.96 71.21 -46.01
CA HIS A 1006 -26.95 70.11 -47.05
C HIS A 1006 -25.82 69.02 -47.12
N LYS A 1007 -26.02 67.74 -47.55
CA LYS A 1007 -27.22 66.95 -48.00
C LYS A 1007 -26.97 65.41 -48.13
N ASP A 1008 -28.05 64.59 -48.07
CA ASP A 1008 -28.29 63.27 -48.74
C ASP A 1008 -27.32 62.07 -48.43
N ASN A 1009 -27.43 60.77 -48.83
CA ASN A 1009 -28.46 59.69 -48.96
C ASN A 1009 -27.73 58.34 -49.36
N ASN A 1010 -28.19 57.06 -49.30
CA ASN A 1010 -29.28 56.30 -48.61
C ASN A 1010 -29.15 54.73 -48.73
N ILE A 1011 -29.41 53.99 -47.62
CA ILE A 1011 -30.29 52.77 -47.45
C ILE A 1011 -30.15 51.45 -48.30
N GLY A 1012 -30.17 50.27 -47.62
CA GLY A 1012 -30.72 48.95 -48.09
C GLY A 1012 -29.76 47.90 -48.71
N THR A 1013 -30.04 46.57 -48.85
CA THR A 1013 -31.13 45.66 -48.35
C THR A 1013 -30.86 44.14 -48.63
N TYR A 1014 -31.36 43.23 -47.76
CA TYR A 1014 -31.81 41.81 -47.99
C TYR A 1014 -30.85 40.56 -48.11
N ARG A 1015 -31.47 39.35 -48.20
CA ARG A 1015 -31.00 37.93 -47.96
C ARG A 1015 -31.47 36.98 -49.13
N PRO A 1016 -31.46 35.61 -49.06
CA PRO A 1016 -30.42 34.55 -48.87
C PRO A 1016 -30.46 33.36 -49.91
N GLY A 1017 -29.57 32.35 -49.79
CA GLY A 1017 -29.61 31.01 -50.48
C GLY A 1017 -28.19 30.54 -50.93
N ILE A 1018 -27.68 29.29 -50.87
CA ILE A 1018 -28.21 27.88 -50.86
C ILE A 1018 -28.73 27.46 -52.26
N ASP A 1019 -28.25 26.42 -52.98
CA ASP A 1019 -27.36 25.26 -52.65
C ASP A 1019 -26.55 24.69 -53.87
N THR A 1020 -25.62 23.73 -53.65
CA THR A 1020 -24.99 22.75 -54.64
C THR A 1020 -24.17 23.28 -55.86
N ILE A 1021 -22.93 22.84 -56.19
CA ILE A 1021 -22.38 21.53 -56.69
C ILE A 1021 -22.79 21.26 -58.18
N ASP A 1022 -21.92 21.00 -59.19
CA ASP A 1022 -20.57 20.36 -59.22
C ASP A 1022 -19.61 20.73 -60.41
N LEU A 1023 -18.33 20.30 -60.32
CA LEU A 1023 -17.28 19.95 -61.32
C LEU A 1023 -16.96 20.75 -62.64
N TYR A 1024 -15.74 21.34 -62.66
CA TYR A 1024 -14.60 21.30 -63.64
C TYR A 1024 -14.74 21.01 -65.16
N PRO A 1025 -13.90 21.63 -66.04
CA PRO A 1025 -12.40 21.55 -66.09
C PRO A 1025 -11.69 22.96 -66.18
N THR A 1026 -10.42 23.22 -66.56
CA THR A 1026 -9.33 22.51 -67.30
C THR A 1026 -7.89 23.03 -66.93
N GLN A 1027 -6.87 22.81 -67.79
CA GLN A 1027 -5.42 23.16 -67.72
C GLN A 1027 -5.06 24.29 -68.73
N SER A 1028 -3.88 24.94 -68.85
CA SER A 1028 -2.64 25.28 -68.07
C SER A 1028 -1.79 26.27 -68.95
N GLY A 1029 -0.60 26.84 -68.65
CA GLY A 1029 0.34 26.87 -67.50
C GLY A 1029 1.76 27.40 -67.90
N TRP A 1030 2.71 27.45 -66.93
CA TRP A 1030 4.20 27.53 -67.06
C TRP A 1030 5.01 28.84 -67.32
N LYS A 1031 6.16 28.94 -66.59
CA LYS A 1031 7.49 29.59 -66.86
C LYS A 1031 7.86 31.09 -66.52
N ASN A 1032 8.48 31.25 -65.34
CA ASN A 1032 9.86 31.73 -65.04
C ASN A 1032 10.49 33.10 -65.48
N CYS A 1033 10.95 33.85 -64.45
CA CYS A 1033 12.31 34.43 -64.23
C CYS A 1033 12.78 35.85 -64.70
N LYS A 1034 13.31 36.62 -63.71
CA LYS A 1034 14.36 37.70 -63.74
C LYS A 1034 14.00 39.06 -64.42
N ARG A 1035 14.64 40.21 -64.11
CA ARG A 1035 15.38 40.79 -62.94
C ARG A 1035 15.83 42.24 -63.28
N ASN A 1036 15.76 43.23 -62.37
CA ASN A 1036 16.69 44.39 -62.17
C ASN A 1036 16.04 45.57 -61.40
N GLY A 1037 16.83 46.33 -60.61
CA GLY A 1037 16.42 47.58 -59.90
C GLY A 1037 16.80 47.60 -58.40
N PRO A 1038 17.65 48.52 -57.87
CA PRO A 1038 18.35 48.27 -56.58
C PRO A 1038 18.32 49.40 -55.50
N LEU A 1039 18.94 49.10 -54.32
CA LEU A 1039 19.36 50.00 -53.21
C LEU A 1039 18.24 50.47 -52.23
N VAL A 1040 18.42 50.62 -50.91
CA VAL A 1040 19.51 50.20 -49.99
C VAL A 1040 19.00 49.92 -48.55
N SER A 1041 19.89 49.44 -47.68
CA SER A 1041 19.71 48.81 -46.34
C SER A 1041 19.19 49.66 -45.16
N LEU A 1042 18.44 48.98 -44.27
CA LEU A 1042 18.63 48.83 -42.79
C LEU A 1042 19.29 49.95 -41.97
N VAL A 1043 18.66 50.32 -40.85
CA VAL A 1043 18.77 49.60 -39.54
C VAL A 1043 17.38 49.34 -38.99
#